data_AF-A0AA38RV37-F1
#
_entry.id   AF-A0AA38RV37-F1
#
_cell.length_a   1.000
_cell.length_b   1.000
_cell.length_c   1.000
_cell.angle_alpha   90.00
_cell.angle_beta   90.00
_cell.angle_gamma   90.00
#
_symmetry.space_group_name_H-M   'P 1'
#
loop_
_entity.id
_entity.type
_entity.pdbx_description
1 polymer ?
#
loop_
_entity_poly.entity_id
_entity_poly.type
_entity_poly.pdbx_seq_one_letter_code
_entity_poly.pdbx_strand_id
1 'polypeptide(L)'
;MEKIGLLREHAPGTRQEGHGRIVLGTKRSLLLSLVVGVITTLVLSSSTRQQGAGNRYSSLHHISAADVEYGLAQCTLNQQRPVVDRNLAATRLATRARDGVRTVLLNATLIDGDGKVTPECTISMQSGIFTHVCTSDEVNSFSSEDEAVTLDLHGRIVTPGLIDAHTHAGVRETPQLWATEDVTEISSPLTPWARAIDAIKPHDQAIAVIGSGGVTTSLVLTGAKNLISGEGLVIKMRRADSVRDLILDTAEGSPKPQRYLKMATGENQKRQFEHVAGGPATRLGESFWFRKAYESARRVKAAQDRWCEAAATAMAAGELLAEEYPRSLEWQTLVDVLRGDLRVNVHGYETEDILAVLDHADEFGFNITALHHALHSDQVTQEIKRRGIAIAGFSDSWGDKKELYNVSSYFPKRVADQGIPLILTRDHPAEHGQWLAYEAQIAHHFGLDERLAFSSIIAEPARLLGLDNRIGFVRPGYDADLVVWDRHPMRVGATPLEVYIEGKSTVKASDELWKASEEPSYHGAAPSSRQSQAIESACKPGQSDIIIRGITVIRAGRVVCVGGRKCDDVMKKAADDGIPSVELQDGHMLPGLTVVTRQHGLVEMRQEPSTTDGSSPGDDYEKPLSSRFGIKFDGIHLERTHRSGVTRLVTAPLTTGFFHGISTSFRSGARSILDEGAIAVDDVALHFTIGHDGKGPRTPSITSQISTLHELLTTGKHLHPIYARAAKGEVPVVVHTNNKDVIAHMIALKRETGAHIVIMGGAEAHLVASELASADVPVITAPFWGCEPLFFDGRHCLPGPPLTDRLGPQVLMDSGVTIAISNWDDTNNHVRNSAWEAGWLAGPDNRSLALDLVSKNIEDILRLPRTRDVVVYEGDPFEFGARVAVMFEEGRVQSCYPDVDEEQDVK
;
A
#
# COMPACT_ATOMS: atom_id res chain seq x y z
N MET A 1 20.17 33.03 -30.07
CA MET A 1 21.42 33.66 -30.56
C MET A 1 22.55 32.71 -30.18
N GLU A 2 22.98 31.81 -31.08
CA GLU A 2 24.14 32.00 -32.00
C GLU A 2 25.41 32.46 -31.24
N LYS A 3 26.61 31.86 -31.33
CA LYS A 3 27.28 30.97 -32.31
C LYS A 3 28.58 30.46 -31.63
N ILE A 4 28.96 29.18 -31.72
CA ILE A 4 29.84 28.51 -32.72
C ILE A 4 31.34 28.87 -32.68
N GLY A 5 32.18 27.82 -32.61
CA GLY A 5 33.55 27.73 -33.14
C GLY A 5 34.24 26.44 -32.63
N LEU A 6 34.18 25.29 -33.33
CA LEU A 6 35.10 24.78 -34.40
C LEU A 6 36.57 24.63 -33.92
N LEU A 7 37.39 23.60 -34.20
CA LEU A 7 37.37 22.31 -34.90
C LEU A 7 38.76 21.65 -34.70
N ARG A 8 38.82 20.31 -34.85
CA ARG A 8 39.89 19.45 -35.43
C ARG A 8 41.11 18.93 -34.63
N GLU A 9 41.11 17.58 -34.51
CA GLU A 9 42.09 16.57 -35.01
C GLU A 9 43.60 16.71 -34.73
N HIS A 10 44.17 15.76 -33.98
CA HIS A 10 45.04 14.64 -34.44
C HIS A 10 45.70 13.88 -33.25
N ALA A 11 45.91 12.58 -33.43
CA ALA A 11 46.55 11.57 -32.54
C ALA A 11 48.08 11.84 -32.32
N PRO A 12 48.96 11.00 -31.67
CA PRO A 12 48.87 9.56 -31.32
C PRO A 12 49.65 9.06 -30.04
N GLY A 13 49.70 7.73 -29.83
CA GLY A 13 50.74 6.99 -29.06
C GLY A 13 50.29 6.43 -27.69
N THR A 14 50.63 5.23 -27.21
CA THR A 14 51.66 4.24 -27.56
C THR A 14 51.37 2.87 -26.91
N ARG A 15 51.96 1.82 -27.50
CA ARG A 15 51.96 0.37 -27.19
C ARG A 15 52.61 -0.04 -25.87
N GLN A 16 52.24 -1.25 -25.38
CA GLN A 16 53.08 -2.45 -25.13
C GLN A 16 52.11 -3.56 -24.66
N GLU A 17 51.89 -4.74 -25.26
CA GLU A 17 52.71 -5.83 -25.84
C GLU A 17 53.71 -6.54 -24.90
N GLY A 18 53.38 -7.81 -24.59
CA GLY A 18 54.27 -8.93 -24.31
C GLY A 18 53.42 -10.22 -24.35
N HIS A 19 53.39 -11.01 -25.44
CA HIS A 19 54.32 -12.10 -25.81
C HIS A 19 54.64 -13.05 -24.65
N GLY A 20 54.45 -14.37 -24.67
CA GLY A 20 53.98 -15.31 -25.69
C GLY A 20 54.56 -16.72 -25.43
N ARG A 21 53.90 -17.75 -26.01
CA ARG A 21 54.45 -19.07 -26.45
C ARG A 21 54.75 -20.12 -25.34
N ILE A 22 54.57 -21.45 -25.48
CA ILE A 22 54.48 -22.46 -26.58
C ILE A 22 53.61 -23.65 -26.01
N VAL A 23 52.95 -24.58 -26.72
CA VAL A 23 53.47 -25.74 -27.49
C VAL A 23 52.33 -26.41 -28.30
N LEU A 24 52.69 -26.83 -29.53
CA LEU A 24 51.94 -27.61 -30.51
C LEU A 24 51.66 -29.07 -30.11
N GLY A 25 50.55 -29.60 -30.61
CA GLY A 25 50.34 -31.04 -30.81
C GLY A 25 49.24 -31.29 -31.83
N THR A 26 49.62 -31.73 -33.02
CA THR A 26 48.79 -31.94 -34.22
C THR A 26 48.01 -33.26 -34.20
N LYS A 27 46.78 -33.29 -34.76
CA LYS A 27 46.37 -34.17 -35.90
C LYS A 27 44.87 -34.13 -36.21
N ARG A 28 44.62 -34.17 -37.53
CA ARG A 28 43.41 -34.58 -38.29
C ARG A 28 42.35 -33.51 -38.60
N SER A 29 42.53 -32.97 -39.80
CA SER A 29 41.50 -32.40 -40.67
C SER A 29 41.14 -33.42 -41.77
N LEU A 30 39.95 -33.20 -42.35
CA LEU A 30 39.46 -33.53 -43.71
C LEU A 30 38.38 -34.61 -43.86
N LEU A 31 37.34 -34.16 -44.59
CA LEU A 31 36.30 -34.86 -45.35
C LEU A 31 34.97 -35.14 -44.63
N LEU A 32 34.00 -34.23 -44.80
CA LEU A 32 32.71 -34.53 -45.46
C LEU A 32 31.88 -33.25 -45.70
N SER A 33 32.13 -32.58 -46.83
CA SER A 33 31.29 -31.47 -47.35
C SER A 33 30.61 -31.90 -48.66
N LEU A 34 29.99 -33.08 -48.71
CA LEU A 34 29.46 -33.61 -49.98
C LEU A 34 28.38 -34.70 -49.83
N VAL A 35 27.21 -34.40 -49.21
CA VAL A 35 26.03 -35.31 -49.28
C VAL A 35 24.66 -34.63 -49.42
N VAL A 36 24.43 -33.35 -49.14
CA VAL A 36 23.04 -32.82 -49.14
C VAL A 36 22.62 -32.11 -50.45
N GLY A 37 23.44 -32.19 -51.50
CA GLY A 37 23.21 -31.50 -52.78
C GLY A 37 22.48 -32.30 -53.87
N VAL A 38 22.04 -33.55 -53.65
CA VAL A 38 21.63 -34.46 -54.75
C VAL A 38 20.23 -35.09 -54.59
N ILE A 39 19.47 -34.82 -53.51
CA ILE A 39 18.13 -35.43 -53.33
C ILE A 39 16.95 -34.46 -53.59
N THR A 40 17.21 -33.17 -53.86
CA THR A 40 16.12 -32.20 -54.12
C THR A 40 15.78 -32.03 -55.61
N THR A 41 16.50 -32.68 -56.53
CA THR A 41 16.30 -32.53 -57.99
C THR A 41 15.55 -33.69 -58.66
N LEU A 42 15.02 -34.67 -57.90
CA LEU A 42 14.36 -35.86 -58.47
C LEU A 42 12.88 -36.04 -58.14
N VAL A 43 12.21 -35.05 -57.52
CA VAL A 43 10.74 -35.06 -57.31
C VAL A 43 10.03 -33.90 -58.04
N LEU A 44 10.75 -33.11 -58.84
CA LEU A 44 10.22 -31.97 -59.60
C LEU A 44 9.93 -32.26 -61.10
N SER A 45 9.80 -33.53 -61.51
CA SER A 45 9.64 -33.89 -62.93
C SER A 45 8.43 -34.77 -63.27
N SER A 46 7.37 -34.78 -62.45
CA SER A 46 6.13 -35.50 -62.76
C SER A 46 4.87 -34.65 -62.56
N SER A 47 4.81 -33.45 -63.13
CA SER A 47 3.52 -32.74 -63.30
C SER A 47 3.61 -31.55 -64.25
N THR A 48 3.92 -31.78 -65.52
CA THR A 48 3.56 -30.83 -66.59
C THR A 48 3.10 -31.59 -67.83
N ARG A 49 1.78 -31.80 -67.95
CA ARG A 49 1.05 -31.78 -69.24
C ARG A 49 -0.46 -31.86 -69.03
N GLN A 50 -1.06 -30.69 -68.81
CA GLN A 50 -2.31 -30.31 -69.48
C GLN A 50 -2.47 -28.79 -69.36
N GLN A 51 -1.96 -28.08 -70.37
CA GLN A 51 -2.45 -26.75 -70.68
C GLN A 51 -3.61 -26.91 -71.67
N GLY A 52 -4.77 -26.40 -71.27
CA GLY A 52 -5.95 -26.29 -72.11
C GLY A 52 -6.91 -25.25 -71.55
N ALA A 53 -6.71 -24.00 -72.00
CA ALA A 53 -7.65 -22.88 -72.00
C ALA A 53 -8.15 -22.32 -70.65
N GLY A 54 -7.57 -21.18 -70.25
CA GLY A 54 -8.10 -20.35 -69.17
C GLY A 54 -7.15 -19.25 -68.70
N ASN A 55 -6.48 -18.56 -69.63
CA ASN A 55 -5.52 -17.51 -69.30
C ASN A 55 -6.26 -16.18 -69.04
N ARG A 56 -6.60 -15.91 -67.77
CA ARG A 56 -6.71 -14.57 -67.18
C ARG A 56 -6.47 -14.66 -65.67
N TYR A 57 -5.22 -14.87 -65.25
CA TYR A 57 -4.83 -14.58 -63.87
C TYR A 57 -3.66 -13.60 -63.91
N SER A 58 -4.05 -12.33 -63.86
CA SER A 58 -3.20 -11.18 -63.57
C SER A 58 -2.49 -11.41 -62.24
N SER A 59 -1.17 -11.26 -62.22
CA SER A 59 -0.39 -11.02 -61.01
C SER A 59 -0.99 -9.85 -60.24
N LEU A 60 -1.25 -9.98 -58.93
CA LEU A 60 -1.34 -8.87 -57.94
C LEU A 60 -1.68 -9.47 -56.56
N HIS A 61 -0.77 -9.31 -55.60
CA HIS A 61 -0.90 -9.49 -54.14
C HIS A 61 -1.80 -10.63 -53.62
N HIS A 62 -1.21 -11.77 -53.26
CA HIS A 62 -1.93 -12.87 -52.61
C HIS A 62 -1.53 -12.96 -51.13
N ILE A 63 -2.51 -12.93 -50.24
CA ILE A 63 -2.35 -13.25 -48.82
C ILE A 63 -2.27 -14.76 -48.61
N SER A 64 -1.57 -15.22 -47.57
CA SER A 64 -1.42 -16.65 -47.33
C SER A 64 -2.70 -17.27 -46.77
N ALA A 65 -2.87 -18.59 -46.93
CA ALA A 65 -4.00 -19.32 -46.34
C ALA A 65 -4.01 -19.19 -44.80
N ALA A 66 -2.83 -19.13 -44.16
CA ALA A 66 -2.70 -18.94 -42.73
C ALA A 66 -3.16 -17.54 -42.29
N ASP A 67 -2.91 -16.49 -43.09
CA ASP A 67 -3.38 -15.13 -42.79
C ASP A 67 -4.90 -15.02 -42.93
N VAL A 68 -5.49 -15.71 -43.91
CA VAL A 68 -6.95 -15.83 -44.05
C VAL A 68 -7.54 -16.56 -42.85
N GLU A 69 -6.99 -17.72 -42.48
CA GLU A 69 -7.45 -18.51 -41.34
C GLU A 69 -7.36 -17.70 -40.03
N TYR A 70 -6.23 -17.02 -39.81
CA TYR A 70 -6.05 -16.12 -38.67
C TYR A 70 -7.11 -15.02 -38.66
N GLY A 71 -7.32 -14.32 -39.78
CA GLY A 71 -8.29 -13.24 -39.87
C GLY A 71 -9.72 -13.70 -39.61
N LEU A 72 -10.11 -14.87 -40.13
CA LEU A 72 -11.43 -15.47 -39.87
C LEU A 72 -11.61 -15.88 -38.40
N ALA A 73 -10.55 -16.42 -37.79
CA ALA A 73 -10.54 -16.71 -36.35
C ALA A 73 -10.71 -15.42 -35.53
N GLN A 74 -10.03 -14.32 -35.90
CA GLN A 74 -10.23 -13.01 -35.27
C GLN A 74 -11.66 -12.49 -35.46
N CYS A 75 -12.26 -12.64 -36.64
CA CYS A 75 -13.66 -12.25 -36.86
C CYS A 75 -14.62 -13.02 -35.95
N THR A 76 -14.35 -14.31 -35.72
CA THR A 76 -15.13 -15.13 -34.79
C THR A 76 -14.94 -14.65 -33.35
N LEU A 77 -13.70 -14.42 -32.93
CA LEU A 77 -13.39 -13.90 -31.60
C LEU A 77 -13.99 -12.50 -31.37
N ASN A 78 -14.01 -11.62 -32.38
CA ASN A 78 -14.60 -10.28 -32.30
C ASN A 78 -16.10 -10.29 -31.95
N GLN A 79 -16.80 -11.41 -32.18
CA GLN A 79 -18.21 -11.60 -31.86
C GLN A 79 -18.44 -12.18 -30.46
N GLN A 80 -17.41 -12.68 -29.79
CA GLN A 80 -17.47 -13.24 -28.44
C GLN A 80 -17.11 -12.21 -27.38
N ARG A 81 -17.62 -12.38 -26.17
CA ARG A 81 -17.32 -11.55 -24.99
C ARG A 81 -16.90 -12.41 -23.81
N PRO A 82 -16.04 -11.91 -22.90
CA PRO A 82 -15.82 -12.56 -21.61
C PRO A 82 -17.14 -12.66 -20.83
N VAL A 83 -17.42 -13.81 -20.23
CA VAL A 83 -18.63 -14.01 -19.40
C VAL A 83 -18.27 -14.67 -18.07
N VAL A 84 -19.12 -14.46 -17.06
CA VAL A 84 -19.03 -15.14 -15.75
C VAL A 84 -19.92 -16.37 -15.79
N ASP A 85 -19.33 -17.56 -15.89
CA ASP A 85 -20.10 -18.82 -15.88
C ASP A 85 -20.60 -19.14 -14.47
N ARG A 86 -21.92 -19.00 -14.27
CA ARG A 86 -22.60 -19.28 -13.00
C ARG A 86 -22.65 -20.77 -12.66
N ASN A 87 -22.43 -21.67 -13.62
CA ASN A 87 -22.41 -23.12 -13.40
C ASN A 87 -21.00 -23.66 -13.13
N LEU A 88 -19.96 -22.82 -13.20
CA LEU A 88 -18.57 -23.25 -13.07
C LEU A 88 -18.31 -24.00 -11.76
N ALA A 89 -18.84 -23.50 -10.64
CA ALA A 89 -18.66 -24.12 -9.33
C ALA A 89 -19.20 -25.56 -9.29
N ALA A 90 -20.39 -25.80 -9.83
CA ALA A 90 -20.98 -27.15 -9.91
C ALA A 90 -20.15 -28.07 -10.81
N THR A 91 -19.68 -27.57 -11.96
CA THR A 91 -18.81 -28.32 -12.87
C THR A 91 -17.49 -28.70 -12.21
N ARG A 92 -16.87 -27.77 -11.48
CA ARG A 92 -15.62 -28.01 -10.75
C ARG A 92 -15.80 -29.00 -9.61
N LEU A 93 -16.89 -28.87 -8.84
CA LEU A 93 -17.21 -29.82 -7.77
C LEU A 93 -17.39 -31.24 -8.34
N ALA A 94 -18.07 -31.40 -9.48
CA ALA A 94 -18.26 -32.69 -10.11
C ALA A 94 -16.97 -33.32 -10.66
N THR A 95 -16.01 -32.49 -11.11
CA THR A 95 -14.79 -32.94 -11.81
C THR A 95 -13.55 -33.04 -10.92
N ARG A 96 -13.45 -32.23 -9.86
CA ARG A 96 -12.24 -32.11 -9.03
C ARG A 96 -12.37 -32.75 -7.64
N ALA A 97 -13.58 -33.02 -7.14
CA ALA A 97 -13.79 -33.41 -5.74
C ALA A 97 -13.33 -34.84 -5.34
N ARG A 98 -12.47 -35.50 -6.15
CA ARG A 98 -12.08 -36.90 -5.92
C ARG A 98 -10.57 -37.18 -5.92
N ASP A 99 -9.76 -36.20 -6.30
CA ASP A 99 -8.30 -36.38 -6.40
C ASP A 99 -7.56 -35.59 -5.32
N GLY A 100 -6.42 -36.11 -4.84
CA GLY A 100 -5.52 -35.42 -3.91
C GLY A 100 -5.88 -35.52 -2.42
N VAL A 101 -4.96 -35.03 -1.57
CA VAL A 101 -5.10 -35.02 -0.11
C VAL A 101 -6.26 -34.10 0.29
N ARG A 102 -7.11 -34.56 1.20
CA ARG A 102 -8.23 -33.79 1.75
C ARG A 102 -7.79 -33.06 3.02
N THR A 103 -8.21 -31.82 3.18
CA THR A 103 -8.04 -31.05 4.42
C THR A 103 -9.42 -30.71 4.99
N VAL A 104 -9.64 -30.98 6.27
CA VAL A 104 -10.91 -30.72 6.96
C VAL A 104 -10.66 -29.82 8.17
N LEU A 105 -11.34 -28.67 8.20
CA LEU A 105 -11.35 -27.74 9.32
C LEU A 105 -12.65 -27.91 10.10
N LEU A 106 -12.55 -28.29 11.36
CA LEU A 106 -13.69 -28.52 12.25
C LEU A 106 -13.93 -27.29 13.14
N ASN A 107 -15.19 -27.07 13.52
CA ASN A 107 -15.60 -26.08 14.52
C ASN A 107 -15.09 -24.65 14.23
N ALA A 108 -15.24 -24.18 12.99
CA ALA A 108 -14.91 -22.81 12.60
C ALA A 108 -16.08 -21.85 12.87
N THR A 109 -15.79 -20.59 13.20
CA THR A 109 -16.73 -19.48 13.04
C THR A 109 -16.48 -18.83 11.69
N LEU A 110 -17.27 -19.18 10.67
CA LEU A 110 -17.10 -18.64 9.32
C LEU A 110 -17.74 -17.26 9.21
N ILE A 111 -16.96 -16.24 8.87
CA ILE A 111 -17.45 -14.96 8.34
C ILE A 111 -17.28 -15.02 6.82
N ASP A 112 -18.36 -15.31 6.08
CA ASP A 112 -18.31 -15.42 4.62
C ASP A 112 -18.19 -14.04 3.95
N GLY A 113 -17.97 -13.99 2.63
CA GLY A 113 -17.63 -12.75 1.91
C GLY A 113 -18.66 -11.61 1.99
N ASP A 114 -19.90 -11.89 2.36
CA ASP A 114 -20.97 -10.89 2.59
C ASP A 114 -21.10 -10.48 4.08
N GLY A 115 -20.11 -10.85 4.90
CA GLY A 115 -20.08 -10.63 6.34
C GLY A 115 -21.04 -11.53 7.13
N LYS A 116 -21.64 -12.56 6.52
CA LYS A 116 -22.52 -13.49 7.23
C LYS A 116 -21.69 -14.39 8.15
N VAL A 117 -22.04 -14.39 9.43
CA VAL A 117 -21.42 -15.24 10.46
C VAL A 117 -22.15 -16.59 10.57
N THR A 118 -21.40 -17.69 10.52
CA THR A 118 -21.89 -19.06 10.69
C THR A 118 -20.99 -19.80 11.71
N PRO A 119 -21.44 -20.00 12.96
CA PRO A 119 -20.67 -20.73 13.97
C PRO A 119 -20.67 -22.25 13.72
N GLU A 120 -19.78 -22.96 14.39
CA GLU A 120 -19.68 -24.45 14.38
C GLU A 120 -19.59 -25.05 12.96
N CYS A 121 -19.00 -24.30 12.02
CA CYS A 121 -18.90 -24.70 10.63
C CYS A 121 -17.78 -25.73 10.43
N THR A 122 -18.08 -26.79 9.67
CA THR A 122 -17.06 -27.71 9.14
C THR A 122 -16.78 -27.37 7.67
N ILE A 123 -15.51 -27.22 7.31
CA ILE A 123 -15.05 -26.86 5.96
C ILE A 123 -14.12 -27.95 5.44
N SER A 124 -14.41 -28.52 4.27
CA SER A 124 -13.53 -29.48 3.59
C SER A 124 -12.99 -28.90 2.30
N MET A 125 -11.70 -29.13 2.05
CA MET A 125 -10.97 -28.71 0.86
C MET A 125 -10.27 -29.90 0.22
N GLN A 126 -10.33 -30.00 -1.12
CA GLN A 126 -9.66 -31.04 -1.88
C GLN A 126 -9.45 -30.57 -3.32
N SER A 127 -8.32 -30.92 -3.95
CA SER A 127 -7.99 -30.51 -5.33
C SER A 127 -8.14 -29.01 -5.60
N GLY A 128 -7.77 -28.20 -4.61
CA GLY A 128 -7.81 -26.74 -4.65
C GLY A 128 -9.19 -26.10 -4.71
N ILE A 129 -10.24 -26.85 -4.39
CA ILE A 129 -11.59 -26.32 -4.22
C ILE A 129 -12.17 -26.66 -2.85
N PHE A 130 -13.11 -25.84 -2.39
CA PHE A 130 -14.00 -26.25 -1.29
C PHE A 130 -14.90 -27.37 -1.79
N THR A 131 -14.97 -28.48 -1.04
CA THR A 131 -15.88 -29.59 -1.34
C THR A 131 -17.10 -29.60 -0.44
N HIS A 132 -16.96 -29.13 0.80
CA HIS A 132 -18.03 -29.11 1.81
C HIS A 132 -17.94 -27.88 2.71
N VAL A 133 -19.08 -27.27 3.05
CA VAL A 133 -19.14 -26.07 3.91
C VAL A 133 -20.42 -26.08 4.76
N CYS A 134 -20.26 -26.09 6.08
CA CYS A 134 -21.30 -25.88 7.11
C CYS A 134 -22.60 -26.70 6.98
N THR A 135 -22.59 -27.94 6.47
CA THR A 135 -23.80 -28.79 6.47
C THR A 135 -23.73 -29.89 7.55
N SER A 136 -24.85 -30.12 8.23
CA SER A 136 -25.00 -30.97 9.42
C SER A 136 -24.92 -32.48 9.13
N ASP A 137 -25.16 -32.88 7.90
CA ASP A 137 -25.57 -34.25 7.59
C ASP A 137 -24.39 -35.21 7.30
N GLU A 138 -23.16 -34.69 7.11
CA GLU A 138 -21.98 -35.49 6.70
C GLU A 138 -20.82 -35.51 7.72
N VAL A 139 -20.95 -34.85 8.88
CA VAL A 139 -19.88 -34.86 9.92
C VAL A 139 -19.60 -36.30 10.41
N ASN A 140 -20.57 -37.21 10.27
CA ASN A 140 -20.46 -38.62 10.66
C ASN A 140 -20.03 -39.58 9.52
N SER A 141 -19.76 -39.11 8.30
CA SER A 141 -19.43 -39.96 7.14
C SER A 141 -17.96 -39.93 6.71
N PHE A 142 -17.09 -39.20 7.41
CA PHE A 142 -15.65 -39.23 7.12
C PHE A 142 -15.06 -40.54 7.68
N SER A 143 -14.98 -41.57 6.82
CA SER A 143 -14.40 -42.85 7.19
C SER A 143 -12.90 -42.69 7.47
N SER A 144 -12.37 -43.54 8.35
CA SER A 144 -10.93 -43.61 8.66
C SER A 144 -10.06 -44.08 7.48
N GLU A 145 -10.63 -44.28 6.29
CA GLU A 145 -9.96 -44.74 5.08
C GLU A 145 -9.52 -43.58 4.15
N ASP A 146 -10.06 -42.37 4.34
CA ASP A 146 -9.59 -41.18 3.62
C ASP A 146 -8.37 -40.58 4.35
N GLU A 147 -7.22 -40.46 3.65
CA GLU A 147 -6.06 -39.69 4.14
C GLU A 147 -6.40 -38.20 4.22
N ALA A 148 -7.13 -37.81 5.27
CA ALA A 148 -7.57 -36.44 5.52
C ALA A 148 -6.75 -35.80 6.65
N VAL A 149 -6.19 -34.61 6.38
CA VAL A 149 -5.60 -33.75 7.41
C VAL A 149 -6.74 -33.02 8.10
N THR A 150 -7.00 -33.35 9.37
CA THR A 150 -8.08 -32.74 10.16
C THR A 150 -7.51 -31.76 11.18
N LEU A 151 -8.06 -30.56 11.25
CA LEU A 151 -7.69 -29.51 12.20
C LEU A 151 -8.96 -28.98 12.90
N ASP A 152 -9.03 -29.12 14.22
CA ASP A 152 -10.07 -28.47 15.02
C ASP A 152 -9.67 -27.02 15.29
N LEU A 153 -10.53 -26.09 14.91
CA LEU A 153 -10.31 -24.66 15.05
C LEU A 153 -10.86 -24.10 16.36
N HIS A 154 -11.52 -24.90 17.19
CA HIS A 154 -12.00 -24.50 18.52
C HIS A 154 -12.81 -23.19 18.53
N GLY A 155 -13.65 -22.99 17.51
CA GLY A 155 -14.49 -21.80 17.34
C GLY A 155 -13.81 -20.62 16.64
N ARG A 156 -12.52 -20.71 16.28
CA ARG A 156 -11.78 -19.60 15.64
C ARG A 156 -12.45 -19.08 14.39
N ILE A 157 -12.20 -17.79 14.13
CA ILE A 157 -12.72 -17.11 12.96
C ILE A 157 -12.01 -17.59 11.71
N VAL A 158 -12.81 -17.88 10.68
CA VAL A 158 -12.36 -18.13 9.32
C VAL A 158 -13.03 -17.15 8.38
N THR A 159 -12.26 -16.57 7.45
CA THR A 159 -12.79 -15.76 6.34
C THR A 159 -12.38 -16.38 5.00
N PRO A 160 -13.05 -16.07 3.88
CA PRO A 160 -12.43 -16.20 2.57
C PRO A 160 -11.09 -15.46 2.53
N GLY A 161 -10.23 -15.86 1.60
CA GLY A 161 -9.01 -15.12 1.29
C GLY A 161 -9.31 -13.66 0.90
N LEU A 162 -8.51 -12.71 1.42
CA LEU A 162 -8.65 -11.30 1.08
C LEU A 162 -8.20 -11.06 -0.37
N ILE A 163 -8.77 -10.04 -1.01
CA ILE A 163 -8.51 -9.73 -2.41
C ILE A 163 -8.14 -8.26 -2.57
N ASP A 164 -6.91 -8.00 -3.02
CA ASP A 164 -6.46 -6.64 -3.36
C ASP A 164 -6.71 -6.36 -4.85
N ALA A 165 -7.68 -5.50 -5.18
CA ALA A 165 -7.99 -5.17 -6.57
C ALA A 165 -7.08 -4.08 -7.18
N HIS A 166 -6.09 -3.58 -6.43
CA HIS A 166 -5.14 -2.60 -6.97
C HIS A 166 -3.78 -2.71 -6.27
N THR A 167 -2.84 -3.40 -6.91
CA THR A 167 -1.47 -3.48 -6.41
C THR A 167 -0.45 -3.35 -7.52
N HIS A 168 0.79 -3.04 -7.15
CA HIS A 168 1.98 -3.09 -8.00
C HIS A 168 2.98 -4.18 -7.54
N ALA A 169 2.57 -5.06 -6.62
CA ALA A 169 3.38 -6.20 -6.18
C ALA A 169 3.89 -7.03 -7.37
N GLY A 170 5.17 -7.43 -7.32
CA GLY A 170 5.82 -8.19 -8.38
C GLY A 170 6.25 -7.35 -9.59
N VAL A 171 5.60 -6.25 -9.96
CA VAL A 171 6.13 -5.32 -10.99
C VAL A 171 7.01 -4.22 -10.38
N ARG A 172 6.80 -3.91 -9.09
CA ARG A 172 7.69 -3.14 -8.23
C ARG A 172 8.30 -4.06 -7.18
N GLU A 173 9.40 -4.72 -7.53
CA GLU A 173 10.03 -5.72 -6.66
C GLU A 173 10.53 -5.11 -5.34
N THR A 174 10.42 -5.87 -4.24
CA THR A 174 11.00 -5.53 -2.94
C THR A 174 12.25 -6.39 -2.67
N PRO A 175 13.43 -5.78 -2.37
CA PRO A 175 13.67 -4.35 -2.24
C PRO A 175 13.69 -3.61 -3.59
N GLN A 176 13.28 -2.34 -3.57
CA GLN A 176 13.22 -1.55 -4.80
C GLN A 176 14.63 -1.17 -5.23
N LEU A 177 14.96 -1.54 -6.46
CA LEU A 177 16.20 -1.17 -7.12
C LEU A 177 15.84 -0.46 -8.42
N TRP A 178 16.72 0.44 -8.86
CA TRP A 178 16.55 1.12 -10.16
C TRP A 178 16.37 0.13 -11.33
N ALA A 179 16.99 -1.05 -11.22
CA ALA A 179 16.99 -2.08 -12.25
C ALA A 179 15.74 -2.97 -12.23
N THR A 180 14.88 -2.86 -11.20
CA THR A 180 13.70 -3.73 -10.99
C THR A 180 12.39 -2.94 -10.98
N GLU A 181 12.45 -1.62 -11.19
CA GLU A 181 11.31 -0.72 -11.34
C GLU A 181 10.69 -0.86 -12.74
N ASP A 182 9.61 -1.63 -12.85
CA ASP A 182 8.88 -1.87 -14.10
C ASP A 182 7.37 -1.53 -13.98
N VAL A 183 6.98 -0.63 -13.06
CA VAL A 183 5.55 -0.32 -12.82
C VAL A 183 4.93 0.46 -13.98
N THR A 184 5.66 1.38 -14.59
CA THR A 184 5.14 2.22 -15.69
C THR A 184 6.22 2.52 -16.72
N GLU A 185 5.92 2.23 -17.99
CA GLU A 185 6.75 2.59 -19.13
C GLU A 185 6.55 4.07 -19.49
N ILE A 186 7.48 4.93 -19.04
CA ILE A 186 7.34 6.39 -19.13
C ILE A 186 7.85 7.02 -20.44
N SER A 187 8.15 6.22 -21.47
CA SER A 187 8.58 6.73 -22.79
C SER A 187 7.48 7.45 -23.58
N SER A 188 6.20 7.25 -23.22
CA SER A 188 5.05 7.84 -23.89
C SER A 188 3.87 8.00 -22.90
N PRO A 189 3.02 9.04 -23.02
CA PRO A 189 1.79 9.12 -22.22
C PRO A 189 0.76 8.04 -22.57
N LEU A 190 0.93 7.35 -23.71
CA LEU A 190 0.07 6.28 -24.18
C LEU A 190 0.89 5.00 -24.40
N THR A 191 0.67 4.00 -23.54
CA THR A 191 1.27 2.67 -23.62
C THR A 191 0.23 1.55 -23.46
N PRO A 192 -0.91 1.57 -24.19
CA PRO A 192 -1.94 0.52 -24.08
C PRO A 192 -1.42 -0.89 -24.42
N TRP A 193 -0.31 -0.98 -25.17
CA TRP A 193 0.35 -2.22 -25.56
C TRP A 193 1.19 -2.86 -24.45
N ALA A 194 1.49 -2.13 -23.37
CA ALA A 194 2.25 -2.65 -22.23
C ALA A 194 1.40 -3.64 -21.42
N ARG A 195 2.03 -4.61 -20.75
CA ARG A 195 1.34 -5.64 -19.97
C ARG A 195 2.14 -6.01 -18.73
N ALA A 196 1.49 -6.06 -17.57
CA ALA A 196 2.10 -6.42 -16.30
C ALA A 196 2.74 -7.84 -16.32
N ILE A 197 2.18 -8.78 -17.10
CA ILE A 197 2.73 -10.13 -17.25
C ILE A 197 4.17 -10.16 -17.77
N ASP A 198 4.58 -9.14 -18.54
CA ASP A 198 5.92 -9.06 -19.12
C ASP A 198 6.97 -8.58 -18.11
N ALA A 199 6.54 -8.06 -16.95
CA ALA A 199 7.39 -7.38 -15.98
C ALA A 199 7.32 -7.95 -14.56
N ILE A 200 6.40 -8.88 -14.29
CA ILE A 200 6.19 -9.43 -12.95
C ILE A 200 7.30 -10.40 -12.54
N LYS A 201 7.86 -10.22 -11.34
CA LYS A 201 8.92 -11.04 -10.75
C LYS A 201 8.28 -12.09 -9.85
N PRO A 202 8.25 -13.38 -10.24
CA PRO A 202 7.53 -14.40 -9.47
C PRO A 202 8.17 -14.71 -8.10
N HIS A 203 9.43 -14.31 -7.93
CA HIS A 203 10.20 -14.49 -6.70
C HIS A 203 10.24 -13.25 -5.81
N ASP A 204 9.49 -12.18 -6.16
CA ASP A 204 9.38 -11.00 -5.32
C ASP A 204 8.93 -11.39 -3.92
N GLN A 205 9.71 -10.98 -2.92
CA GLN A 205 9.46 -11.29 -1.52
C GLN A 205 8.13 -10.70 -1.05
N ALA A 206 7.71 -9.56 -1.62
CA ALA A 206 6.45 -8.91 -1.32
C ALA A 206 5.24 -9.83 -1.54
N ILE A 207 5.27 -10.72 -2.55
CA ILE A 207 4.16 -11.63 -2.84
C ILE A 207 3.85 -12.53 -1.63
N ALA A 208 4.89 -13.10 -1.02
CA ALA A 208 4.73 -13.97 0.14
C ALA A 208 4.41 -13.18 1.42
N VAL A 209 4.99 -11.99 1.58
CA VAL A 209 4.73 -11.10 2.73
C VAL A 209 3.28 -10.61 2.72
N ILE A 210 2.79 -10.10 1.58
CA ILE A 210 1.38 -9.71 1.41
C ILE A 210 0.47 -10.94 1.61
N GLY A 211 0.85 -12.10 1.07
CA GLY A 211 0.14 -13.36 1.28
C GLY A 211 -0.04 -13.74 2.75
N SER A 212 0.94 -13.39 3.60
CA SER A 212 0.88 -13.65 5.04
C SER A 212 -0.10 -12.76 5.81
N GLY A 213 -0.52 -11.65 5.21
CA GLY A 213 -1.60 -10.79 5.70
C GLY A 213 -3.00 -11.33 5.40
N GLY A 214 -3.11 -12.51 4.79
CA GLY A 214 -4.39 -13.13 4.42
C GLY A 214 -4.88 -12.76 3.02
N VAL A 215 -4.13 -11.95 2.27
CA VAL A 215 -4.41 -11.65 0.87
C VAL A 215 -4.07 -12.87 0.03
N THR A 216 -5.04 -13.47 -0.65
CA THR A 216 -4.82 -14.68 -1.47
C THR A 216 -4.82 -14.39 -2.96
N THR A 217 -5.46 -13.30 -3.38
CA THR A 217 -5.58 -12.90 -4.78
C THR A 217 -5.35 -11.40 -4.93
N SER A 218 -4.62 -11.00 -5.98
CA SER A 218 -4.43 -9.59 -6.29
C SER A 218 -4.54 -9.29 -7.77
N LEU A 219 -5.09 -8.12 -8.11
CA LEU A 219 -5.00 -7.53 -9.44
C LEU A 219 -3.77 -6.62 -9.51
N VAL A 220 -2.71 -7.13 -10.13
CA VAL A 220 -1.48 -6.38 -10.40
C VAL A 220 -1.72 -5.47 -11.60
N LEU A 221 -1.62 -4.16 -11.38
CA LEU A 221 -1.80 -3.14 -12.41
C LEU A 221 -0.48 -2.45 -12.72
N THR A 222 -0.39 -1.91 -13.93
CA THR A 222 0.59 -0.87 -14.22
C THR A 222 0.25 0.41 -13.45
N GLY A 223 1.21 1.32 -13.34
CA GLY A 223 1.07 2.54 -12.53
C GLY A 223 0.23 3.63 -13.17
N ALA A 224 0.19 4.79 -12.52
CA ALA A 224 -0.62 5.94 -12.92
C ALA A 224 0.21 7.08 -13.53
N LYS A 225 1.47 6.86 -13.93
CA LYS A 225 2.28 7.93 -14.56
C LYS A 225 1.83 8.26 -15.99
N ASN A 226 1.17 7.32 -16.68
CA ASN A 226 0.65 7.48 -18.05
C ASN A 226 -0.87 7.66 -18.05
N LEU A 227 -1.43 8.20 -19.13
CA LEU A 227 -2.89 8.30 -19.31
C LEU A 227 -3.51 6.92 -19.57
N ILE A 228 -2.80 6.09 -20.32
CA ILE A 228 -3.15 4.70 -20.57
C ILE A 228 -1.88 3.88 -20.38
N SER A 229 -1.81 3.12 -19.29
CA SER A 229 -0.57 2.49 -18.80
C SER A 229 -0.41 1.04 -19.23
N GLY A 230 -1.46 0.40 -19.74
CA GLY A 230 -1.42 -0.98 -20.24
C GLY A 230 -2.20 -1.97 -19.37
N GLU A 231 -2.09 -3.26 -19.70
CA GLU A 231 -2.90 -4.32 -19.12
C GLU A 231 -2.37 -4.82 -17.77
N GLY A 232 -3.31 -5.10 -16.85
CA GLY A 232 -3.05 -5.77 -15.58
C GLY A 232 -3.22 -7.28 -15.65
N LEU A 233 -2.97 -7.95 -14.53
CA LEU A 233 -3.00 -9.40 -14.38
C LEU A 233 -3.50 -9.79 -12.99
N VAL A 234 -4.33 -10.83 -12.89
CA VAL A 234 -4.76 -11.38 -11.61
C VAL A 234 -3.86 -12.55 -11.22
N ILE A 235 -3.30 -12.50 -10.01
CA ILE A 235 -2.40 -13.52 -9.47
C ILE A 235 -2.89 -14.07 -8.14
N LYS A 236 -2.44 -15.29 -7.80
CA LYS A 236 -2.50 -15.87 -6.46
C LYS A 236 -1.26 -15.46 -5.65
N MET A 237 -1.45 -15.00 -4.43
CA MET A 237 -0.39 -14.47 -3.56
C MET A 237 0.39 -15.58 -2.85
N ARG A 238 1.05 -16.43 -3.62
CA ARG A 238 1.87 -17.55 -3.14
C ARG A 238 3.23 -17.56 -3.83
N ARG A 239 4.21 -18.24 -3.23
CA ARG A 239 5.50 -18.48 -3.90
C ARG A 239 5.29 -19.32 -5.16
N ALA A 240 6.08 -19.02 -6.19
CA ALA A 240 6.05 -19.68 -7.48
C ALA A 240 7.43 -19.63 -8.16
N ASP A 241 7.68 -20.58 -9.05
CA ASP A 241 8.90 -20.64 -9.87
C ASP A 241 8.77 -19.89 -11.19
N SER A 242 7.53 -19.67 -11.66
CA SER A 242 7.26 -18.93 -12.88
C SER A 242 6.04 -18.03 -12.72
N VAL A 243 6.00 -16.98 -13.54
CA VAL A 243 4.83 -16.09 -13.66
C VAL A 243 3.55 -16.89 -13.96
N ARG A 244 3.64 -17.93 -14.79
CA ARG A 244 2.49 -18.77 -15.16
C ARG A 244 1.88 -19.47 -13.97
N ASP A 245 2.69 -19.85 -12.99
CA ASP A 245 2.21 -20.53 -11.78
C ASP A 245 1.55 -19.56 -10.78
N LEU A 246 1.72 -18.25 -10.95
CA LEU A 246 1.03 -17.23 -10.18
C LEU A 246 -0.34 -16.86 -10.76
N ILE A 247 -0.49 -16.96 -12.09
CA ILE A 247 -1.67 -16.45 -12.78
C ILE A 247 -2.93 -17.23 -12.38
N LEU A 248 -3.97 -16.49 -12.01
CA LEU A 248 -5.32 -17.03 -11.91
C LEU A 248 -5.91 -17.10 -13.34
N ASP A 249 -6.19 -18.30 -13.84
CA ASP A 249 -6.80 -18.48 -15.18
C ASP A 249 -8.21 -17.88 -15.24
N THR A 250 -8.34 -16.72 -15.89
CA THR A 250 -9.61 -16.01 -16.05
C THR A 250 -10.43 -16.46 -17.27
N ALA A 251 -9.96 -17.47 -18.02
CA ALA A 251 -10.68 -18.04 -19.15
C ALA A 251 -11.52 -19.27 -18.77
N GLU A 252 -11.33 -19.86 -17.57
CA GLU A 252 -12.05 -21.06 -17.16
C GLU A 252 -13.59 -20.84 -17.20
N GLY A 253 -14.29 -21.60 -18.04
CA GLY A 253 -15.74 -21.45 -18.24
C GLY A 253 -16.17 -20.29 -19.15
N SER A 254 -15.24 -19.55 -19.76
CA SER A 254 -15.50 -18.39 -20.60
C SER A 254 -14.87 -18.57 -22.00
N PRO A 255 -15.50 -18.07 -23.09
CA PRO A 255 -14.90 -18.11 -24.42
C PRO A 255 -13.67 -17.19 -24.56
N LYS A 256 -13.55 -16.19 -23.66
CA LYS A 256 -12.41 -15.27 -23.58
C LYS A 256 -11.99 -15.04 -22.12
N PRO A 257 -10.69 -14.84 -21.84
CA PRO A 257 -10.25 -14.45 -20.51
C PRO A 257 -10.82 -13.08 -20.12
N GLN A 258 -11.09 -12.87 -18.83
CA GLN A 258 -11.25 -11.52 -18.28
C GLN A 258 -9.89 -10.81 -18.35
N ARG A 259 -9.88 -9.60 -18.93
CA ARG A 259 -8.69 -8.73 -19.07
C ARG A 259 -8.95 -7.37 -18.43
N TYR A 260 -7.89 -6.72 -17.98
CA TYR A 260 -7.96 -5.49 -17.18
C TYR A 260 -7.03 -4.45 -17.77
N LEU A 261 -7.49 -3.21 -17.90
CA LEU A 261 -6.69 -2.10 -18.41
C LEU A 261 -6.59 -0.98 -17.37
N LYS A 262 -5.38 -0.46 -17.17
CA LYS A 262 -5.15 0.73 -16.35
C LYS A 262 -5.13 1.98 -17.22
N MET A 263 -5.92 2.96 -16.80
CA MET A 263 -5.88 4.35 -17.28
C MET A 263 -5.73 5.28 -16.08
N ALA A 264 -5.42 6.54 -16.36
CA ALA A 264 -5.28 7.54 -15.32
C ALA A 264 -5.53 8.97 -15.81
N THR A 265 -5.96 9.84 -14.90
CA THR A 265 -6.23 11.27 -15.08
C THR A 265 -5.73 12.04 -13.86
N GLY A 266 -5.46 13.34 -13.98
CA GLY A 266 -5.22 14.22 -12.83
C GLY A 266 -3.78 14.75 -12.75
N GLU A 267 -3.22 14.85 -11.55
CA GLU A 267 -1.92 15.52 -11.36
C GLU A 267 -0.71 14.69 -11.80
N ASN A 268 -0.82 13.36 -11.70
CA ASN A 268 0.31 12.45 -11.90
C ASN A 268 0.87 12.52 -13.33
N GLN A 269 0.00 12.50 -14.34
CA GLN A 269 0.37 12.38 -15.75
C GLN A 269 0.83 13.74 -16.27
N LYS A 270 0.10 14.82 -15.97
CA LYS A 270 0.55 16.17 -16.31
C LYS A 270 1.93 16.51 -15.73
N ARG A 271 2.23 16.08 -14.50
CA ARG A 271 3.56 16.30 -13.89
C ARG A 271 4.62 15.42 -14.55
N GLN A 272 4.31 14.16 -14.84
CA GLN A 272 5.25 13.25 -15.51
C GLN A 272 5.70 13.78 -16.88
N PHE A 273 4.79 14.40 -17.63
CA PHE A 273 5.03 14.79 -19.02
C PHE A 273 5.13 16.31 -19.26
N GLU A 274 5.19 17.15 -18.22
CA GLU A 274 5.23 18.61 -18.36
C GLU A 274 6.45 19.12 -19.13
N HIS A 275 7.58 18.41 -19.05
CA HIS A 275 8.83 18.74 -19.75
C HIS A 275 9.06 17.90 -21.00
N VAL A 276 8.13 17.01 -21.35
CA VAL A 276 8.20 16.18 -22.54
C VAL A 276 7.58 16.95 -23.70
N ALA A 277 8.32 17.13 -24.79
CA ALA A 277 7.86 17.88 -25.95
C ALA A 277 6.56 17.26 -26.52
N GLY A 278 5.47 18.02 -26.50
CA GLY A 278 4.14 17.58 -26.95
C GLY A 278 3.35 16.74 -25.96
N GLY A 279 3.92 16.40 -24.79
CA GLY A 279 3.23 15.70 -23.72
C GLY A 279 2.12 16.53 -23.07
N PRO A 280 1.17 15.89 -22.35
CA PRO A 280 0.16 16.63 -21.58
C PRO A 280 0.83 17.35 -20.39
N ALA A 281 0.70 18.67 -20.33
CA ALA A 281 1.08 19.48 -19.16
C ALA A 281 -0.15 20.02 -18.39
N THR A 282 -1.36 19.71 -18.87
CA THR A 282 -2.64 20.18 -18.34
C THR A 282 -3.72 19.13 -18.56
N ARG A 283 -4.79 19.14 -17.75
CA ARG A 283 -6.00 18.31 -17.93
C ARG A 283 -6.64 18.46 -19.33
N LEU A 284 -6.52 19.65 -19.94
CA LEU A 284 -6.92 19.89 -21.33
C LEU A 284 -6.08 19.05 -22.30
N GLY A 285 -4.76 19.03 -22.10
CA GLY A 285 -3.84 18.19 -22.85
C GLY A 285 -4.11 16.70 -22.65
N GLU A 286 -4.39 16.27 -21.42
CA GLU A 286 -4.76 14.89 -21.10
C GLU A 286 -5.98 14.44 -21.89
N SER A 287 -7.05 15.25 -21.89
CA SER A 287 -8.26 15.00 -22.65
C SER A 287 -8.01 14.91 -24.17
N PHE A 288 -7.11 15.73 -24.73
CA PHE A 288 -6.71 15.62 -26.14
C PHE A 288 -6.01 14.28 -26.43
N TRP A 289 -5.10 13.86 -25.55
CA TRP A 289 -4.36 12.62 -25.71
C TRP A 289 -5.26 11.37 -25.57
N PHE A 290 -6.25 11.40 -24.68
CA PHE A 290 -7.30 10.37 -24.62
C PHE A 290 -8.06 10.26 -25.94
N ARG A 291 -8.58 11.38 -26.47
CA ARG A 291 -9.28 11.40 -27.76
C ARG A 291 -8.41 10.87 -28.89
N LYS A 292 -7.14 11.26 -28.94
CA LYS A 292 -6.18 10.79 -29.94
C LYS A 292 -6.00 9.27 -29.89
N ALA A 293 -5.87 8.69 -28.69
CA ALA A 293 -5.73 7.26 -28.50
C ALA A 293 -6.96 6.49 -29.02
N TYR A 294 -8.15 6.88 -28.56
CA TYR A 294 -9.38 6.17 -28.91
C TYR A 294 -9.83 6.40 -30.35
N GLU A 295 -9.54 7.56 -30.94
CA GLU A 295 -9.74 7.79 -32.37
C GLU A 295 -8.83 6.86 -33.21
N SER A 296 -7.60 6.63 -32.76
CA SER A 296 -6.67 5.71 -33.43
C SER A 296 -7.17 4.27 -33.35
N ALA A 297 -7.61 3.84 -32.15
CA ALA A 297 -8.23 2.54 -31.95
C ALA A 297 -9.51 2.35 -32.78
N ARG A 298 -10.38 3.36 -32.84
CA ARG A 298 -11.62 3.34 -33.63
C ARG A 298 -11.36 3.08 -35.11
N ARG A 299 -10.31 3.68 -35.67
CA ARG A 299 -9.90 3.44 -37.07
C ARG A 299 -9.44 2.01 -37.31
N VAL A 300 -8.66 1.44 -36.38
CA VAL A 300 -8.24 0.04 -36.45
C VAL A 300 -9.46 -0.88 -36.36
N LYS A 301 -10.34 -0.67 -35.37
CA LYS A 301 -11.58 -1.44 -35.22
C LYS A 301 -12.44 -1.41 -36.50
N ALA A 302 -12.64 -0.23 -37.08
CA ALA A 302 -13.43 -0.08 -38.31
C ALA A 302 -12.77 -0.76 -39.52
N ALA A 303 -11.45 -0.80 -39.60
CA ALA A 303 -10.74 -1.56 -40.63
C ALA A 303 -10.94 -3.07 -40.44
N GLN A 304 -10.84 -3.57 -39.21
CA GLN A 304 -11.08 -4.97 -38.87
C GLN A 304 -12.52 -5.40 -39.19
N ASP A 305 -13.52 -4.59 -38.80
CA ASP A 305 -14.93 -4.89 -39.04
C ASP A 305 -15.24 -4.96 -40.55
N ARG A 306 -14.75 -4.00 -41.35
CA ARG A 306 -14.89 -4.03 -42.81
C ARG A 306 -14.20 -5.23 -43.45
N TRP A 307 -13.04 -5.62 -42.94
CA TRP A 307 -12.36 -6.82 -43.40
C TRP A 307 -13.20 -8.07 -43.13
N CYS A 308 -13.81 -8.20 -41.94
CA CYS A 308 -14.67 -9.33 -41.60
C CYS A 308 -15.92 -9.44 -42.50
N GLU A 309 -16.55 -8.31 -42.83
CA GLU A 309 -17.68 -8.25 -43.76
C GLU A 309 -17.27 -8.66 -45.19
N ALA A 310 -16.12 -8.16 -45.65
CA ALA A 310 -15.56 -8.52 -46.95
C ALA A 310 -15.18 -10.01 -47.01
N ALA A 311 -14.56 -10.54 -45.95
CA ALA A 311 -14.21 -11.95 -45.82
C ALA A 311 -15.43 -12.87 -45.87
N ALA A 312 -16.50 -12.53 -45.16
CA ALA A 312 -17.76 -13.29 -45.23
C ALA A 312 -18.34 -13.31 -46.65
N THR A 313 -18.30 -12.17 -47.34
CA THR A 313 -18.80 -12.05 -48.73
C THR A 313 -17.95 -12.84 -49.72
N ALA A 314 -16.62 -12.69 -49.64
CA ALA A 314 -15.69 -13.37 -50.53
C ALA A 314 -15.77 -14.90 -50.36
N MET A 315 -15.83 -15.39 -49.12
CA MET A 315 -16.01 -16.82 -48.85
C MET A 315 -17.31 -17.37 -49.43
N ALA A 316 -18.42 -16.63 -49.32
CA ALA A 316 -19.70 -17.04 -49.89
C ALA A 316 -19.69 -17.08 -51.43
N ALA A 317 -18.89 -16.22 -52.07
CA ALA A 317 -18.73 -16.14 -53.51
C ALA A 317 -17.61 -17.05 -54.08
N GLY A 318 -16.83 -17.72 -53.22
CA GLY A 318 -15.64 -18.46 -53.64
C GLY A 318 -14.51 -17.57 -54.16
N GLU A 319 -14.50 -16.30 -53.74
CA GLU A 319 -13.50 -15.30 -54.13
C GLU A 319 -12.33 -15.26 -53.14
N LEU A 320 -11.18 -14.82 -53.63
CA LEU A 320 -9.98 -14.63 -52.82
C LEU A 320 -9.97 -13.24 -52.21
N LEU A 321 -9.45 -13.14 -50.98
CA LEU A 321 -9.23 -11.88 -50.28
C LEU A 321 -7.94 -11.21 -50.76
N ALA A 322 -7.97 -9.87 -50.86
CA ALA A 322 -6.87 -9.08 -51.40
C ALA A 322 -5.94 -8.47 -50.33
N GLU A 323 -6.40 -8.37 -49.08
CA GLU A 323 -5.67 -7.73 -47.97
C GLU A 323 -5.70 -8.61 -46.73
N GLU A 324 -4.65 -8.53 -45.90
CA GLU A 324 -4.60 -9.22 -44.61
C GLU A 324 -5.56 -8.58 -43.61
N TYR A 325 -5.96 -9.32 -42.58
CA TYR A 325 -6.70 -8.76 -41.45
C TYR A 325 -5.89 -7.60 -40.82
N PRO A 326 -6.48 -6.41 -40.63
CA PRO A 326 -5.78 -5.27 -40.07
C PRO A 326 -5.29 -5.53 -38.63
N ARG A 327 -3.96 -5.50 -38.45
CA ARG A 327 -3.28 -5.70 -37.16
C ARG A 327 -2.68 -4.39 -36.65
N SER A 328 -2.77 -4.16 -35.35
CA SER A 328 -2.07 -3.06 -34.69
C SER A 328 -1.62 -3.48 -33.30
N LEU A 329 -0.32 -3.70 -33.09
CA LEU A 329 0.20 -3.99 -31.76
C LEU A 329 -0.07 -2.83 -30.79
N GLU A 330 0.09 -1.61 -31.28
CA GLU A 330 -0.07 -0.38 -30.49
C GLU A 330 -1.52 -0.20 -30.00
N TRP A 331 -2.52 -0.45 -30.83
CA TRP A 331 -3.91 -0.07 -30.53
C TRP A 331 -4.86 -1.24 -30.26
N GLN A 332 -4.40 -2.51 -30.37
CA GLN A 332 -5.30 -3.67 -30.21
C GLN A 332 -6.00 -3.68 -28.86
N THR A 333 -5.30 -3.38 -27.76
CA THR A 333 -5.91 -3.33 -26.41
C THR A 333 -7.05 -2.32 -26.33
N LEU A 334 -6.93 -1.15 -26.97
CA LEU A 334 -8.02 -0.16 -27.01
C LEU A 334 -9.13 -0.56 -27.98
N VAL A 335 -8.83 -1.27 -29.06
CA VAL A 335 -9.86 -1.89 -29.91
C VAL A 335 -10.70 -2.86 -29.09
N ASP A 336 -10.05 -3.68 -28.27
CA ASP A 336 -10.72 -4.66 -27.40
C ASP A 336 -11.58 -3.94 -26.33
N VAL A 337 -11.15 -2.78 -25.81
CA VAL A 337 -11.99 -1.92 -24.96
C VAL A 337 -13.24 -1.45 -25.71
N LEU A 338 -13.09 -0.95 -26.95
CA LEU A 338 -14.21 -0.52 -27.79
C LEU A 338 -15.14 -1.69 -28.19
N ARG A 339 -14.68 -2.94 -28.06
CA ARG A 339 -15.51 -4.13 -28.23
C ARG A 339 -16.22 -4.53 -26.94
N GLY A 340 -15.76 -4.06 -25.78
CA GLY A 340 -16.27 -4.46 -24.46
C GLY A 340 -15.61 -5.72 -23.92
N ASP A 341 -14.37 -6.01 -24.33
CA ASP A 341 -13.61 -7.19 -23.91
C ASP A 341 -12.74 -6.95 -22.66
N LEU A 342 -12.61 -5.70 -22.18
CA LEU A 342 -11.77 -5.35 -21.03
C LEU A 342 -12.58 -4.68 -19.91
N ARG A 343 -12.16 -4.98 -18.68
CA ARG A 343 -12.52 -4.22 -17.48
C ARG A 343 -11.58 -3.02 -17.35
N VAL A 344 -12.11 -1.82 -17.53
CA VAL A 344 -11.32 -0.59 -17.53
C VAL A 344 -11.27 -0.01 -16.12
N ASN A 345 -10.07 0.17 -15.60
CA ASN A 345 -9.80 0.74 -14.28
C ASN A 345 -9.12 2.09 -14.47
N VAL A 346 -9.72 3.16 -13.94
CA VAL A 346 -9.22 4.53 -14.16
C VAL A 346 -8.81 5.16 -12.84
N HIS A 347 -7.53 5.45 -12.68
CA HIS A 347 -7.03 6.29 -11.60
C HIS A 347 -7.46 7.74 -11.78
N GLY A 348 -8.01 8.35 -10.75
CA GLY A 348 -8.32 9.77 -10.70
C GLY A 348 -8.84 10.13 -9.32
N TYR A 349 -8.77 11.40 -8.92
CA TYR A 349 -9.17 11.83 -7.58
C TYR A 349 -10.29 12.85 -7.61
N GLU A 350 -10.11 13.94 -8.35
CA GLU A 350 -11.03 15.07 -8.34
C GLU A 350 -12.26 14.85 -9.23
N THR A 351 -13.33 15.56 -8.88
CA THR A 351 -14.61 15.53 -9.58
C THR A 351 -14.48 15.83 -11.07
N GLU A 352 -13.70 16.86 -11.45
CA GLU A 352 -13.51 17.22 -12.86
C GLU A 352 -12.77 16.15 -13.67
N ASP A 353 -11.83 15.43 -13.04
CA ASP A 353 -11.07 14.36 -13.68
C ASP A 353 -11.96 13.14 -13.92
N ILE A 354 -12.78 12.81 -12.91
CA ILE A 354 -13.80 11.76 -13.00
C ILE A 354 -14.79 12.09 -14.12
N LEU A 355 -15.39 13.27 -14.11
CA LEU A 355 -16.37 13.66 -15.14
C LEU A 355 -15.75 13.66 -16.54
N ALA A 356 -14.52 14.14 -16.69
CA ALA A 356 -13.84 14.13 -17.98
C ALA A 356 -13.67 12.71 -18.55
N VAL A 357 -13.26 11.74 -17.74
CA VAL A 357 -13.12 10.36 -18.24
C VAL A 357 -14.47 9.68 -18.49
N LEU A 358 -15.52 10.01 -17.73
CA LEU A 358 -16.87 9.56 -18.01
C LEU A 358 -17.37 10.11 -19.35
N ASP A 359 -17.09 11.39 -19.65
CA ASP A 359 -17.43 11.99 -20.94
C ASP A 359 -16.66 11.32 -22.10
N HIS A 360 -15.37 10.98 -21.91
CA HIS A 360 -14.61 10.23 -22.91
C HIS A 360 -15.17 8.81 -23.12
N ALA A 361 -15.63 8.16 -22.04
CA ALA A 361 -16.29 6.86 -22.12
C ALA A 361 -17.58 6.93 -22.95
N ASP A 362 -18.40 7.96 -22.74
CA ASP A 362 -19.61 8.21 -23.50
C ASP A 362 -19.29 8.61 -24.97
N GLU A 363 -18.24 9.41 -25.21
CA GLU A 363 -17.81 9.87 -26.54
C GLU A 363 -17.38 8.70 -27.45
N PHE A 364 -16.68 7.71 -26.90
CA PHE A 364 -16.15 6.58 -27.66
C PHE A 364 -16.93 5.27 -27.48
N GLY A 365 -17.89 5.22 -26.55
CA GLY A 365 -18.79 4.09 -26.35
C GLY A 365 -18.14 2.89 -25.67
N PHE A 366 -17.43 3.10 -24.55
CA PHE A 366 -16.91 2.03 -23.70
C PHE A 366 -17.35 2.19 -22.24
N ASN A 367 -17.24 1.11 -21.46
CA ASN A 367 -17.62 1.13 -20.05
C ASN A 367 -16.38 1.20 -19.15
N ILE A 368 -16.49 1.94 -18.05
CA ILE A 368 -15.53 1.93 -16.94
C ILE A 368 -16.02 0.92 -15.91
N THR A 369 -15.12 0.08 -15.40
CA THR A 369 -15.43 -0.91 -14.36
C THR A 369 -15.22 -0.32 -12.98
N ALA A 370 -14.08 0.33 -12.74
CA ALA A 370 -13.81 1.04 -11.49
C ALA A 370 -13.07 2.36 -11.70
N LEU A 371 -13.39 3.31 -10.83
CA LEU A 371 -12.56 4.49 -10.57
C LEU A 371 -11.65 4.17 -9.38
N HIS A 372 -10.35 4.25 -9.60
CA HIS A 372 -9.32 3.98 -8.61
C HIS A 372 -8.98 5.27 -7.86
N HIS A 373 -8.94 5.14 -6.53
CA HIS A 373 -8.88 6.18 -5.51
C HIS A 373 -10.13 7.04 -5.44
N ALA A 374 -10.38 7.87 -6.44
CA ALA A 374 -11.61 8.63 -6.65
C ALA A 374 -12.15 9.33 -5.38
N LEU A 375 -11.26 9.91 -4.58
CA LEU A 375 -11.58 10.31 -3.21
C LEU A 375 -12.51 11.54 -3.11
N HIS A 376 -12.82 12.22 -4.22
CA HIS A 376 -13.87 13.25 -4.33
C HIS A 376 -15.12 12.77 -5.09
N SER A 377 -15.24 11.46 -5.35
CA SER A 377 -16.37 10.89 -6.08
C SER A 377 -17.72 10.98 -5.35
N ASP A 378 -17.72 11.23 -4.04
CA ASP A 378 -18.91 11.48 -3.24
C ASP A 378 -19.73 12.68 -3.75
N GLN A 379 -19.07 13.63 -4.45
CA GLN A 379 -19.69 14.79 -5.10
C GLN A 379 -20.41 14.46 -6.41
N VAL A 380 -20.14 13.31 -7.03
CA VAL A 380 -20.72 12.88 -8.33
C VAL A 380 -21.30 11.46 -8.29
N THR A 381 -21.75 11.04 -7.11
CA THR A 381 -22.31 9.69 -6.86
C THR A 381 -23.41 9.28 -7.83
N GLN A 382 -24.27 10.20 -8.27
CA GLN A 382 -25.34 9.89 -9.22
C GLN A 382 -24.81 9.49 -10.60
N GLU A 383 -23.75 10.15 -11.06
CA GLU A 383 -23.10 9.88 -12.36
C GLU A 383 -22.39 8.53 -12.36
N ILE A 384 -21.82 8.15 -11.21
CA ILE A 384 -21.14 6.87 -10.99
C ILE A 384 -22.17 5.75 -10.88
N LYS A 385 -23.19 5.94 -10.02
CA LYS A 385 -24.24 4.95 -9.76
C LYS A 385 -25.04 4.60 -11.02
N ARG A 386 -25.42 5.59 -11.84
CA ARG A 386 -26.19 5.34 -13.08
C ARG A 386 -25.43 4.48 -14.09
N ARG A 387 -24.09 4.50 -14.05
CA ARG A 387 -23.21 3.73 -14.94
C ARG A 387 -22.77 2.40 -14.33
N GLY A 388 -23.15 2.11 -13.09
CA GLY A 388 -22.76 0.87 -12.39
C GLY A 388 -21.26 0.76 -12.13
N ILE A 389 -20.58 1.90 -11.94
CA ILE A 389 -19.14 1.97 -11.73
C ILE A 389 -18.83 1.75 -10.24
N ALA A 390 -17.82 0.93 -9.94
CA ALA A 390 -17.32 0.75 -8.59
C ALA A 390 -16.24 1.79 -8.24
N ILE A 391 -15.98 1.98 -6.95
CA ILE A 391 -14.87 2.80 -6.45
C ILE A 391 -13.90 1.86 -5.74
N ALA A 392 -12.62 1.91 -6.14
CA ALA A 392 -11.54 1.18 -5.48
C ALA A 392 -10.54 2.16 -4.89
N GLY A 393 -10.62 2.46 -3.60
CA GLY A 393 -9.87 3.56 -2.99
C GLY A 393 -9.32 3.27 -1.61
N PHE A 394 -8.89 4.35 -0.96
CA PHE A 394 -8.34 4.33 0.38
C PHE A 394 -9.41 4.70 1.40
N SER A 395 -9.24 4.20 2.62
CA SER A 395 -9.93 4.60 3.83
C SER A 395 -9.32 5.88 4.43
N ASP A 396 -8.00 6.01 4.40
CA ASP A 396 -7.32 7.09 5.12
C ASP A 396 -5.99 7.58 4.51
N SER A 397 -5.91 7.67 3.18
CA SER A 397 -4.74 8.22 2.47
C SER A 397 -5.07 9.57 1.84
N TRP A 398 -4.58 10.67 2.43
CA TRP A 398 -4.93 12.04 2.03
C TRP A 398 -3.81 13.04 2.31
N GLY A 399 -3.93 14.27 1.79
CA GLY A 399 -3.06 15.40 2.14
C GLY A 399 -1.70 15.49 1.42
N ASP A 400 -1.33 14.52 0.57
CA ASP A 400 -0.02 14.48 -0.10
C ASP A 400 0.09 15.42 -1.33
N LYS A 401 -1.05 15.75 -1.96
CA LYS A 401 -1.22 16.52 -3.21
C LYS A 401 -2.47 17.38 -3.14
N LYS A 402 -2.63 18.34 -4.08
CA LYS A 402 -3.85 19.16 -4.16
C LYS A 402 -5.08 18.30 -4.39
N GLU A 403 -5.03 17.34 -5.31
CA GLU A 403 -6.11 16.39 -5.60
C GLU A 403 -6.45 15.43 -4.44
N LEU A 404 -5.65 15.46 -3.37
CA LEU A 404 -5.81 14.66 -2.15
C LEU A 404 -6.06 15.52 -0.89
N TYR A 405 -6.03 16.84 -1.01
CA TYR A 405 -5.77 17.71 0.13
C TYR A 405 -6.88 17.71 1.17
N ASN A 406 -8.14 17.74 0.72
CA ASN A 406 -9.31 17.80 1.60
C ASN A 406 -10.21 16.58 1.44
N VAL A 407 -9.61 15.39 1.47
CA VAL A 407 -10.36 14.13 1.54
C VAL A 407 -10.71 13.86 3.01
N SER A 408 -11.91 13.33 3.27
CA SER A 408 -12.28 12.88 4.62
C SER A 408 -12.29 11.36 4.71
N SER A 409 -11.87 10.82 5.84
CA SER A 409 -11.86 9.40 6.20
C SER A 409 -13.26 8.79 6.36
N TYR A 410 -14.32 9.61 6.41
CA TYR A 410 -15.71 9.15 6.25
C TYR A 410 -16.10 8.83 4.79
N PHE A 411 -15.20 9.04 3.83
CA PHE A 411 -15.45 8.79 2.40
C PHE A 411 -15.96 7.37 2.10
N PRO A 412 -15.34 6.27 2.63
CA PRO A 412 -15.84 4.91 2.44
C PRO A 412 -17.32 4.76 2.83
N LYS A 413 -17.69 5.31 4.00
CA LYS A 413 -19.06 5.31 4.49
C LYS A 413 -19.99 6.05 3.51
N ARG A 414 -19.63 7.26 3.09
CA ARG A 414 -20.45 8.08 2.20
C ARG A 414 -20.71 7.40 0.86
N VAL A 415 -19.70 6.77 0.28
CA VAL A 415 -19.84 6.00 -0.97
C VAL A 415 -20.77 4.81 -0.79
N ALA A 416 -20.55 4.03 0.28
CA ALA A 416 -21.33 2.83 0.57
C ALA A 416 -22.80 3.14 0.88
N ASP A 417 -23.10 4.22 1.62
CA ASP A 417 -24.46 4.65 1.94
C ASP A 417 -25.27 5.04 0.69
N GLN A 418 -24.60 5.42 -0.41
CA GLN A 418 -25.24 5.66 -1.71
C GLN A 418 -25.51 4.37 -2.51
N GLY A 419 -25.07 3.21 -2.02
CA GLY A 419 -25.16 1.92 -2.70
C GLY A 419 -24.21 1.79 -3.88
N ILE A 420 -23.09 2.52 -3.88
CA ILE A 420 -22.01 2.34 -4.85
C ILE A 420 -21.08 1.22 -4.34
N PRO A 421 -20.69 0.25 -5.19
CA PRO A 421 -19.73 -0.78 -4.79
C PRO A 421 -18.40 -0.16 -4.38
N LEU A 422 -17.98 -0.42 -3.15
CA LEU A 422 -16.75 0.08 -2.55
C LEU A 422 -15.75 -1.07 -2.42
N ILE A 423 -14.53 -0.85 -2.92
CA ILE A 423 -13.37 -1.72 -2.74
C ILE A 423 -12.30 -0.91 -2.01
N LEU A 424 -11.66 -1.52 -1.03
CA LEU A 424 -10.53 -0.93 -0.33
C LEU A 424 -9.22 -1.57 -0.80
N THR A 425 -8.16 -0.77 -0.89
CA THR A 425 -6.83 -1.20 -1.36
C THR A 425 -5.72 -0.44 -0.64
N ARG A 426 -4.51 -1.01 -0.63
CA ARG A 426 -3.29 -0.39 -0.10
C ARG A 426 -2.38 0.17 -1.20
N ASP A 427 -2.71 -0.06 -2.47
CA ASP A 427 -1.91 0.41 -3.62
C ASP A 427 -0.41 0.06 -3.49
N HIS A 428 -0.12 -1.14 -2.98
CA HIS A 428 1.25 -1.52 -2.60
C HIS A 428 2.22 -1.33 -3.77
N PRO A 429 3.38 -0.70 -3.57
CA PRO A 429 4.00 -0.37 -2.28
C PRO A 429 3.78 1.09 -1.81
N ALA A 430 2.72 1.77 -2.27
CA ALA A 430 2.37 3.08 -1.73
C ALA A 430 2.04 2.95 -0.23
N GLU A 431 1.22 1.96 0.11
CA GLU A 431 1.08 1.46 1.47
C GLU A 431 1.28 -0.07 1.52
N HIS A 432 1.71 -0.58 2.67
CA HIS A 432 2.09 -1.98 2.79
C HIS A 432 0.89 -2.94 2.61
N GLY A 433 0.97 -3.85 1.63
CA GLY A 433 -0.16 -4.71 1.21
C GLY A 433 -0.52 -5.84 2.18
N GLN A 434 0.40 -6.23 3.08
CA GLN A 434 0.11 -7.20 4.17
C GLN A 434 -1.01 -6.69 5.09
N TRP A 435 -1.20 -5.37 5.19
CA TRP A 435 -2.16 -4.75 6.08
C TRP A 435 -3.47 -4.37 5.38
N LEU A 436 -3.91 -5.13 4.37
CA LEU A 436 -5.19 -4.86 3.68
C LEU A 436 -6.39 -4.89 4.64
N ALA A 437 -6.38 -5.76 5.64
CA ALA A 437 -7.42 -5.78 6.68
C ALA A 437 -7.48 -4.48 7.50
N TYR A 438 -6.32 -3.83 7.71
CA TYR A 438 -6.23 -2.56 8.41
C TYR A 438 -6.96 -1.43 7.67
N GLU A 439 -6.98 -1.47 6.33
CA GLU A 439 -7.77 -0.54 5.52
C GLU A 439 -9.26 -0.60 5.86
N ALA A 440 -9.79 -1.83 5.96
CA ALA A 440 -11.19 -2.05 6.33
C ALA A 440 -11.47 -1.69 7.79
N GLN A 441 -10.50 -1.92 8.68
CA GLN A 441 -10.60 -1.54 10.09
C GLN A 441 -10.72 -0.02 10.26
N ILE A 442 -9.90 0.78 9.56
CA ILE A 442 -9.99 2.24 9.59
C ILE A 442 -11.33 2.72 9.01
N ALA A 443 -11.77 2.16 7.88
CA ALA A 443 -13.07 2.51 7.30
C ALA A 443 -14.23 2.25 8.29
N HIS A 444 -14.17 1.14 9.03
CA HIS A 444 -15.14 0.82 10.08
C HIS A 444 -15.07 1.80 11.25
N HIS A 445 -13.86 2.20 11.68
CA HIS A 445 -13.66 3.23 12.70
C HIS A 445 -14.34 4.58 12.33
N PHE A 446 -14.29 4.93 11.04
CA PHE A 446 -15.00 6.09 10.46
C PHE A 446 -16.43 5.76 9.97
N GLY A 447 -17.07 4.74 10.56
CA GLY A 447 -18.51 4.54 10.48
C GLY A 447 -19.04 3.71 9.30
N LEU A 448 -18.16 3.10 8.51
CA LEU A 448 -18.59 2.07 7.55
C LEU A 448 -19.15 0.86 8.32
N ASP A 449 -20.27 0.30 7.87
CA ASP A 449 -20.82 -0.94 8.44
C ASP A 449 -19.79 -2.07 8.37
N GLU A 450 -19.68 -2.86 9.43
CA GLU A 450 -18.69 -3.93 9.55
C GLU A 450 -18.78 -4.95 8.41
N ARG A 451 -19.99 -5.32 7.98
CA ARG A 451 -20.17 -6.27 6.88
C ARG A 451 -19.73 -5.67 5.55
N LEU A 452 -19.95 -4.36 5.35
CA LEU A 452 -19.47 -3.65 4.17
C LEU A 452 -17.95 -3.48 4.18
N ALA A 453 -17.35 -3.23 5.34
CA ALA A 453 -15.90 -3.23 5.53
C ALA A 453 -15.29 -4.58 5.12
N PHE A 454 -15.82 -5.70 5.61
CA PHE A 454 -15.40 -7.04 5.16
C PHE A 454 -15.61 -7.26 3.65
N SER A 455 -16.80 -6.93 3.15
CA SER A 455 -17.14 -7.11 1.73
C SER A 455 -16.18 -6.33 0.83
N SER A 456 -15.73 -5.14 1.25
CA SER A 456 -14.87 -4.24 0.46
C SER A 456 -13.46 -4.78 0.18
N ILE A 457 -13.00 -5.77 0.95
CA ILE A 457 -11.70 -6.43 0.76
C ILE A 457 -11.83 -7.91 0.39
N ILE A 458 -13.06 -8.40 0.14
CA ILE A 458 -13.36 -9.80 -0.19
C ILE A 458 -14.35 -9.92 -1.36
N ALA A 459 -15.65 -9.70 -1.11
CA ALA A 459 -16.68 -10.00 -2.11
C ALA A 459 -16.81 -8.92 -3.19
N GLU A 460 -16.71 -7.64 -2.85
CA GLU A 460 -16.71 -6.55 -3.84
C GLU A 460 -15.54 -6.65 -4.83
N PRO A 461 -14.28 -6.84 -4.39
CA PRO A 461 -13.19 -7.06 -5.34
C PRO A 461 -13.38 -8.33 -6.18
N ALA A 462 -13.92 -9.43 -5.66
CA ALA A 462 -14.23 -10.61 -6.48
C ALA A 462 -15.23 -10.29 -7.62
N ARG A 463 -16.28 -9.52 -7.34
CA ARG A 463 -17.26 -9.06 -8.34
C ARG A 463 -16.64 -8.06 -9.34
N LEU A 464 -15.80 -7.15 -8.84
CA LEU A 464 -15.04 -6.21 -9.65
C LEU A 464 -14.07 -6.89 -10.62
N LEU A 465 -13.57 -8.08 -10.26
CA LEU A 465 -12.75 -8.89 -11.16
C LEU A 465 -13.59 -9.78 -12.10
N GLY A 466 -14.86 -10.04 -11.75
CA GLY A 466 -15.70 -10.99 -12.49
C GLY A 466 -15.34 -12.43 -12.18
N LEU A 467 -14.88 -12.65 -10.96
CA LEU A 467 -14.43 -13.93 -10.43
C LEU A 467 -15.23 -14.33 -9.18
N ASP A 468 -16.41 -13.71 -8.96
CA ASP A 468 -17.34 -13.99 -7.85
C ASP A 468 -18.01 -15.37 -7.95
N ASN A 469 -17.72 -16.13 -9.01
CA ASN A 469 -18.05 -17.54 -9.17
C ASN A 469 -16.90 -18.50 -8.78
N ARG A 470 -15.75 -17.94 -8.34
CA ARG A 470 -14.53 -18.70 -7.99
C ARG A 470 -13.92 -18.29 -6.66
N ILE A 471 -13.89 -17.01 -6.33
CA ILE A 471 -13.22 -16.44 -5.15
C ILE A 471 -14.14 -15.48 -4.40
N GLY A 472 -13.72 -15.06 -3.21
CA GLY A 472 -14.45 -14.12 -2.36
C GLY A 472 -15.57 -14.75 -1.52
N PHE A 473 -15.75 -16.07 -1.58
CA PHE A 473 -16.72 -16.81 -0.76
C PHE A 473 -16.22 -18.21 -0.43
N VAL A 474 -16.56 -18.72 0.77
CA VAL A 474 -16.32 -20.11 1.15
C VAL A 474 -17.54 -20.95 0.74
N ARG A 475 -17.52 -21.47 -0.49
CA ARG A 475 -18.65 -22.21 -1.09
C ARG A 475 -18.17 -23.43 -1.88
N PRO A 476 -18.92 -24.55 -1.89
CA PRO A 476 -18.54 -25.72 -2.69
C PRO A 476 -18.28 -25.38 -4.16
N GLY A 477 -17.16 -25.89 -4.70
CA GLY A 477 -16.71 -25.65 -6.07
C GLY A 477 -15.88 -24.38 -6.29
N TYR A 478 -15.80 -23.48 -5.31
CA TYR A 478 -14.97 -22.27 -5.35
C TYR A 478 -13.51 -22.63 -5.02
N ASP A 479 -12.56 -21.78 -5.42
CA ASP A 479 -11.16 -21.92 -5.04
C ASP A 479 -11.06 -21.97 -3.51
N ALA A 480 -10.31 -22.96 -2.99
CA ALA A 480 -10.13 -23.16 -1.55
C ALA A 480 -9.13 -22.13 -0.97
N ASP A 481 -9.54 -20.87 -0.99
CA ASP A 481 -8.79 -19.73 -0.47
C ASP A 481 -9.44 -19.23 0.83
N LEU A 482 -8.78 -19.41 1.97
CA LEU A 482 -9.30 -19.01 3.28
C LEU A 482 -8.19 -18.56 4.24
N VAL A 483 -8.59 -17.81 5.26
CA VAL A 483 -7.72 -17.33 6.33
C VAL A 483 -8.29 -17.73 7.68
N VAL A 484 -7.46 -18.33 8.53
CA VAL A 484 -7.74 -18.56 9.96
C VAL A 484 -7.12 -17.42 10.75
N TRP A 485 -7.86 -16.79 11.66
CA TRP A 485 -7.40 -15.60 12.39
C TRP A 485 -7.13 -15.86 13.88
N ASP A 486 -6.19 -15.10 14.46
CA ASP A 486 -5.84 -15.17 15.88
C ASP A 486 -6.88 -14.49 16.80
N ARG A 487 -7.58 -13.51 16.26
CA ARG A 487 -8.66 -12.72 16.89
C ARG A 487 -9.62 -12.25 15.80
N HIS A 488 -10.59 -11.43 16.18
CA HIS A 488 -11.49 -10.84 15.19
C HIS A 488 -10.75 -9.94 14.17
N PRO A 489 -10.95 -10.12 12.84
CA PRO A 489 -10.21 -9.37 11.83
C PRO A 489 -10.42 -7.85 11.83
N MET A 490 -11.40 -7.33 12.57
CA MET A 490 -11.64 -5.88 12.75
C MET A 490 -10.91 -5.28 13.97
N ARG A 491 -10.14 -6.08 14.72
CA ARG A 491 -9.31 -5.60 15.85
C ARG A 491 -7.98 -5.05 15.35
N VAL A 492 -7.44 -4.06 16.06
CA VAL A 492 -6.06 -3.60 15.83
C VAL A 492 -5.12 -4.79 15.92
N GLY A 493 -4.31 -5.00 14.88
CA GLY A 493 -3.29 -6.03 14.87
C GLY A 493 -3.74 -7.46 14.65
N ALA A 494 -4.99 -7.68 14.24
CA ALA A 494 -5.45 -9.02 13.88
C ALA A 494 -4.52 -9.68 12.85
N THR A 495 -4.11 -10.91 13.15
CA THR A 495 -3.04 -11.62 12.43
C THR A 495 -3.54 -12.98 11.95
N PRO A 496 -3.30 -13.35 10.68
CA PRO A 496 -3.56 -14.69 10.20
C PRO A 496 -2.73 -15.76 10.93
N LEU A 497 -3.37 -16.81 11.42
CA LEU A 497 -2.72 -18.01 11.95
C LEU A 497 -2.38 -19.03 10.85
N GLU A 498 -3.24 -19.15 9.85
CA GLU A 498 -3.00 -20.03 8.70
C GLU A 498 -3.72 -19.48 7.46
N VAL A 499 -3.03 -19.47 6.33
CA VAL A 499 -3.57 -19.03 5.04
C VAL A 499 -3.52 -20.20 4.08
N TYR A 500 -4.68 -20.52 3.49
CA TYR A 500 -4.80 -21.50 2.44
C TYR A 500 -5.01 -20.79 1.10
N ILE A 501 -4.26 -21.21 0.09
CA ILE A 501 -4.44 -20.80 -1.30
C ILE A 501 -4.57 -22.06 -2.13
N GLU A 502 -5.69 -22.20 -2.84
CA GLU A 502 -6.02 -23.40 -3.61
C GLU A 502 -5.87 -24.67 -2.75
N GLY A 503 -6.39 -24.62 -1.51
CA GLY A 503 -6.44 -25.73 -0.56
C GLY A 503 -5.09 -26.11 0.06
N LYS A 504 -4.01 -25.41 -0.26
CA LYS A 504 -2.67 -25.62 0.31
C LYS A 504 -2.38 -24.56 1.35
N SER A 505 -1.93 -24.98 2.54
CA SER A 505 -1.39 -24.06 3.55
C SER A 505 -0.12 -23.40 2.99
N THR A 506 -0.20 -22.10 2.65
CA THR A 506 0.93 -21.31 2.15
C THR A 506 1.63 -20.56 3.27
N VAL A 507 0.91 -20.28 4.37
CA VAL A 507 1.40 -19.58 5.55
C VAL A 507 0.84 -20.28 6.78
N LYS A 508 1.70 -20.55 7.77
CA LYS A 508 1.32 -21.19 9.02
C LYS A 508 2.12 -20.59 10.17
N ALA A 509 1.41 -20.04 11.15
CA ALA A 509 1.97 -19.49 12.37
C ALA A 509 2.58 -20.57 13.27
N SER A 510 3.45 -20.18 14.19
CA SER A 510 4.03 -21.06 15.21
C SER A 510 2.99 -21.53 16.23
N ASP A 511 3.28 -22.65 16.90
CA ASP A 511 2.45 -23.16 17.99
C ASP A 511 2.25 -22.14 19.13
N GLU A 512 3.19 -21.21 19.31
CA GLU A 512 3.08 -20.14 20.31
C GLU A 512 2.00 -19.12 19.92
N LEU A 513 2.00 -18.66 18.67
CA LEU A 513 0.96 -17.76 18.16
C LEU A 513 -0.42 -18.42 18.18
N TRP A 514 -0.49 -19.72 17.84
CA TRP A 514 -1.73 -20.50 17.96
C TRP A 514 -2.28 -20.56 19.39
N LYS A 515 -1.43 -20.54 20.41
CA LYS A 515 -1.85 -20.56 21.82
C LYS A 515 -2.21 -19.16 22.35
N ALA A 516 -1.60 -18.12 21.80
CA ALA A 516 -1.77 -16.73 22.24
C ALA A 516 -3.04 -16.04 21.68
N SER A 517 -3.74 -16.70 20.77
CA SER A 517 -5.00 -16.25 20.18
C SER A 517 -6.08 -15.85 21.20
N GLU A 518 -6.94 -14.91 20.82
CA GLU A 518 -8.09 -14.49 21.62
C GLU A 518 -9.35 -15.29 21.31
N GLU A 519 -10.41 -15.01 22.09
CA GLU A 519 -11.74 -15.55 21.82
C GLU A 519 -12.29 -15.05 20.47
N PRO A 520 -13.10 -15.85 19.76
CA PRO A 520 -13.67 -15.50 18.46
C PRO A 520 -14.71 -14.37 18.49
N SER A 521 -15.14 -13.92 19.65
CA SER A 521 -16.17 -12.87 19.77
C SER A 521 -15.55 -11.47 19.70
N TYR A 522 -16.11 -10.63 18.83
CA TYR A 522 -15.87 -9.19 18.87
C TYR A 522 -17.11 -8.48 19.41
N HIS A 523 -16.93 -7.79 20.53
CA HIS A 523 -17.98 -6.96 21.14
C HIS A 523 -17.68 -5.46 20.99
N GLY A 524 -16.61 -5.10 20.26
CA GLY A 524 -16.23 -3.73 19.97
C GLY A 524 -17.04 -3.17 18.82
N ALA A 525 -18.35 -2.95 19.00
CA ALA A 525 -18.99 -1.97 18.13
C ALA A 525 -18.20 -0.67 18.30
N ALA A 526 -17.68 -0.09 17.21
CA ALA A 526 -17.21 1.29 17.27
C ALA A 526 -18.37 2.10 17.90
N PRO A 527 -18.14 2.83 19.02
CA PRO A 527 -19.15 3.72 19.55
C PRO A 527 -19.70 4.54 18.39
N SER A 528 -20.97 4.34 18.04
CA SER A 528 -21.65 5.23 17.11
C SER A 528 -21.40 6.64 17.63
N SER A 529 -21.02 7.60 16.78
CA SER A 529 -20.88 9.00 17.16
C SER A 529 -22.13 9.40 17.97
N ARG A 530 -22.02 9.44 19.30
CA ARG A 530 -23.17 9.85 20.09
C ARG A 530 -23.40 11.29 19.73
N GLN A 531 -24.65 11.66 19.42
CA GLN A 531 -25.00 13.06 19.31
C GLN A 531 -24.58 13.73 20.63
N SER A 532 -23.59 14.61 20.47
CA SER A 532 -22.77 15.26 21.49
C SER A 532 -23.55 16.12 22.49
N GLN A 533 -24.89 16.24 22.37
CA GLN A 533 -25.72 17.13 23.19
C GLN A 533 -25.50 17.00 24.71
N ALA A 534 -25.22 15.80 25.23
CA ALA A 534 -24.93 15.62 26.65
C ALA A 534 -23.53 16.18 27.06
N ILE A 535 -22.52 16.00 26.20
CA ILE A 535 -21.13 16.44 26.44
C ILE A 535 -20.97 17.94 26.14
N GLU A 536 -21.54 18.44 25.03
CA GLU A 536 -21.59 19.86 24.64
C GLU A 536 -22.17 20.77 25.73
N SER A 537 -23.11 20.25 26.53
CA SER A 537 -23.73 21.02 27.61
C SER A 537 -22.78 21.25 28.79
N ALA A 538 -21.83 20.34 29.03
CA ALA A 538 -20.92 20.34 30.17
C ALA A 538 -19.50 20.83 29.82
N CYS A 539 -18.97 20.42 28.67
CA CYS A 539 -17.65 20.78 28.19
C CYS A 539 -17.71 22.01 27.29
N LYS A 540 -16.91 23.04 27.60
CA LYS A 540 -16.77 24.26 26.79
C LYS A 540 -15.29 24.68 26.71
N PRO A 541 -14.79 25.04 25.50
CA PRO A 541 -13.45 25.60 25.36
C PRO A 541 -13.20 26.78 26.30
N GLY A 542 -12.01 26.83 26.89
CA GLY A 542 -11.58 27.84 27.85
C GLY A 542 -11.89 27.55 29.32
N GLN A 543 -12.67 26.52 29.64
CA GLN A 543 -12.94 26.10 31.02
C GLN A 543 -11.66 25.61 31.72
N SER A 544 -11.46 26.02 32.98
CA SER A 544 -10.38 25.52 33.83
C SER A 544 -10.82 24.42 34.81
N ASP A 545 -12.14 24.21 34.91
CA ASP A 545 -12.79 23.40 35.92
C ASP A 545 -13.80 22.45 35.23
N ILE A 546 -13.60 21.14 35.36
CA ILE A 546 -14.46 20.11 34.76
C ILE A 546 -14.35 18.80 35.55
N ILE A 547 -15.46 18.08 35.67
CA ILE A 547 -15.51 16.73 36.25
C ILE A 547 -15.66 15.73 35.10
N ILE A 548 -14.79 14.73 35.04
CA ILE A 548 -15.00 13.56 34.19
C ILE A 548 -15.40 12.41 35.09
N ARG A 549 -16.69 12.07 35.10
CA ARG A 549 -17.28 11.13 36.07
C ARG A 549 -16.57 9.79 36.01
N GLY A 550 -16.20 9.26 37.19
CA GLY A 550 -15.49 7.99 37.31
C GLY A 550 -14.00 8.04 36.99
N ILE A 551 -13.49 9.16 36.44
CA ILE A 551 -12.10 9.30 36.02
C ILE A 551 -11.34 10.35 36.83
N THR A 552 -11.73 11.63 36.74
CA THR A 552 -10.91 12.74 37.26
C THR A 552 -11.71 13.99 37.60
N VAL A 553 -11.15 14.84 38.45
CA VAL A 553 -11.60 16.22 38.68
C VAL A 553 -10.47 17.17 38.31
N ILE A 554 -10.76 18.11 37.42
CA ILE A 554 -9.86 19.20 37.07
C ILE A 554 -10.43 20.48 37.68
N ARG A 555 -9.60 21.23 38.41
CA ARG A 555 -9.97 22.50 39.06
C ARG A 555 -8.82 23.49 39.01
N ALA A 556 -9.14 24.76 38.73
CA ALA A 556 -8.18 25.85 38.59
C ALA A 556 -7.01 25.46 37.66
N GLY A 557 -7.33 24.74 36.59
CA GLY A 557 -6.36 24.36 35.58
C GLY A 557 -5.51 23.14 35.91
N ARG A 558 -5.85 22.36 36.96
CA ARG A 558 -5.01 21.25 37.44
C ARG A 558 -5.84 20.01 37.74
N VAL A 559 -5.28 18.85 37.44
CA VAL A 559 -5.81 17.55 37.88
C VAL A 559 -5.71 17.48 39.41
N VAL A 560 -6.86 17.41 40.08
CA VAL A 560 -6.96 17.39 41.55
C VAL A 560 -6.95 15.96 42.09
N CYS A 561 -7.56 15.03 41.35
CA CYS A 561 -7.57 13.60 41.67
C CYS A 561 -7.78 12.76 40.41
N VAL A 562 -7.31 11.52 40.42
CA VAL A 562 -7.53 10.52 39.36
C VAL A 562 -7.94 9.21 40.02
N GLY A 563 -9.12 8.70 39.69
CA GLY A 563 -9.63 7.39 40.08
C GLY A 563 -9.80 7.13 41.59
N GLY A 564 -10.60 6.10 41.89
CA GLY A 564 -10.74 5.50 43.22
C GLY A 564 -11.49 6.32 44.28
N ARG A 565 -11.73 5.69 45.44
CA ARG A 565 -12.59 6.20 46.53
C ARG A 565 -12.29 7.62 47.00
N LYS A 566 -11.01 8.04 46.99
CA LYS A 566 -10.62 9.40 47.39
C LYS A 566 -11.04 10.45 46.35
N CYS A 567 -11.11 10.07 45.07
CA CYS A 567 -11.55 10.98 44.03
C CYS A 567 -13.09 11.10 44.02
N ASP A 568 -13.83 10.07 44.42
CA ASP A 568 -15.29 10.13 44.54
C ASP A 568 -15.78 11.26 45.47
N ASP A 569 -15.13 11.42 46.63
CA ASP A 569 -15.45 12.49 47.58
C ASP A 569 -15.15 13.89 46.99
N VAL A 570 -14.04 14.01 46.26
CA VAL A 570 -13.64 15.25 45.58
C VAL A 570 -14.61 15.56 44.43
N MET A 571 -15.03 14.54 43.66
CA MET A 571 -16.04 14.67 42.61
C MET A 571 -17.37 15.13 43.17
N LYS A 572 -17.83 14.53 44.26
CA LYS A 572 -19.10 14.92 44.90
C LYS A 572 -19.04 16.38 45.34
N LYS A 573 -17.96 16.79 46.01
CA LYS A 573 -17.77 18.18 46.44
C LYS A 573 -17.68 19.13 45.24
N ALA A 574 -16.97 18.76 44.19
CA ALA A 574 -16.87 19.56 42.96
C ALA A 574 -18.25 19.72 42.28
N ALA A 575 -19.07 18.66 42.29
CA ALA A 575 -20.43 18.70 41.77
C ALA A 575 -21.32 19.61 42.64
N ASP A 576 -21.20 19.54 43.97
CA ASP A 576 -21.88 20.45 44.91
C ASP A 576 -21.46 21.92 44.70
N ASP A 577 -20.20 22.16 44.31
CA ASP A 577 -19.66 23.47 43.91
C ASP A 577 -20.16 23.94 42.52
N GLY A 578 -20.98 23.14 41.83
CA GLY A 578 -21.58 23.47 40.53
C GLY A 578 -20.64 23.30 39.32
N ILE A 579 -19.53 22.56 39.48
CA ILE A 579 -18.61 22.29 38.37
C ILE A 579 -19.29 21.34 37.37
N PRO A 580 -19.24 21.65 36.05
CA PRO A 580 -19.89 20.81 35.03
C PRO A 580 -19.24 19.43 34.98
N SER A 581 -20.07 18.40 34.72
CA SER A 581 -19.63 17.01 34.67
C SER A 581 -19.93 16.35 33.34
N VAL A 582 -18.93 15.68 32.77
CA VAL A 582 -19.04 14.83 31.58
C VAL A 582 -19.16 13.37 32.04
N GLU A 583 -20.08 12.64 31.43
CA GLU A 583 -20.24 11.19 31.60
C GLU A 583 -19.86 10.52 30.28
N LEU A 584 -18.96 9.53 30.37
CA LEU A 584 -18.42 8.80 29.22
C LEU A 584 -18.78 7.32 29.34
N GLN A 585 -18.96 6.64 28.22
CA GLN A 585 -18.98 5.17 28.21
C GLN A 585 -17.57 4.66 27.99
N ASP A 586 -17.05 3.86 28.93
CA ASP A 586 -15.68 3.33 28.85
C ASP A 586 -14.63 4.44 28.68
N GLY A 587 -14.69 5.44 29.55
CA GLY A 587 -13.82 6.60 29.44
C GLY A 587 -12.40 6.33 29.90
N HIS A 588 -11.43 6.82 29.14
CA HIS A 588 -9.99 6.67 29.37
C HIS A 588 -9.32 8.04 29.49
N MET A 589 -8.27 8.16 30.29
CA MET A 589 -7.50 9.41 30.45
C MET A 589 -6.01 9.13 30.31
N LEU A 590 -5.37 9.92 29.45
CA LEU A 590 -3.97 9.81 29.09
C LEU A 590 -3.30 11.18 29.21
N PRO A 591 -1.98 11.24 29.43
CA PRO A 591 -1.24 12.45 29.08
C PRO A 591 -1.36 12.70 27.57
N GLY A 592 -1.22 13.95 27.13
CA GLY A 592 -1.12 14.26 25.70
C GLY A 592 0.00 13.47 25.03
N LEU A 593 -0.24 12.97 23.82
CA LEU A 593 0.78 12.17 23.13
C LEU A 593 1.87 13.09 22.59
N THR A 594 3.14 12.73 22.83
CA THR A 594 4.30 13.34 22.19
C THR A 594 4.77 12.41 21.08
N VAL A 595 4.84 12.88 19.84
CA VAL A 595 5.23 12.06 18.67
C VAL A 595 6.35 12.73 17.87
N VAL A 596 7.28 11.92 17.35
CA VAL A 596 8.31 12.38 16.42
C VAL A 596 7.80 12.20 14.99
N THR A 597 7.93 13.25 14.17
CA THR A 597 7.44 13.24 12.79
C THR A 597 8.53 13.63 11.81
N ARG A 598 8.36 13.21 10.56
CA ARG A 598 9.27 13.59 9.48
C ARG A 598 9.10 15.04 9.05
N GLN A 599 7.86 15.52 8.94
CA GLN A 599 7.58 16.74 8.17
C GLN A 599 6.38 17.58 8.67
N HIS A 600 5.70 17.21 9.77
CA HIS A 600 4.58 18.02 10.29
C HIS A 600 5.07 19.42 10.69
N GLY A 601 4.28 20.43 10.31
CA GLY A 601 4.63 21.84 10.45
C GLY A 601 5.60 22.36 9.38
N LEU A 602 6.31 21.51 8.64
CA LEU A 602 7.20 21.94 7.54
C LEU A 602 6.59 21.68 6.16
N VAL A 603 5.65 20.74 6.06
CA VAL A 603 5.01 20.32 4.82
C VAL A 603 3.50 20.28 5.01
N GLU A 604 2.78 20.92 4.09
CA GLU A 604 1.32 20.80 4.01
C GLU A 604 0.91 19.80 2.91
N MET A 605 1.42 19.97 1.68
CA MET A 605 1.27 19.03 0.57
C MET A 605 2.64 18.71 -0.02
N ARG A 606 3.18 17.52 0.23
CA ARG A 606 4.56 17.17 -0.16
C ARG A 606 4.82 17.35 -1.64
N GLN A 607 3.87 16.99 -2.50
CA GLN A 607 4.05 17.07 -3.95
C GLN A 607 3.71 18.46 -4.54
N GLU A 608 3.37 19.45 -3.71
CA GLU A 608 3.19 20.84 -4.10
C GLU A 608 4.28 21.71 -3.43
N PRO A 609 5.39 21.99 -4.14
CA PRO A 609 6.57 22.64 -3.58
C PRO A 609 6.28 23.95 -2.85
N SER A 610 5.29 24.73 -3.31
CA SER A 610 4.92 26.02 -2.70
C SER A 610 4.36 25.90 -1.28
N THR A 611 3.98 24.68 -0.86
CA THR A 611 3.43 24.41 0.47
C THR A 611 4.46 23.84 1.45
N THR A 612 5.67 23.52 0.96
CA THR A 612 6.75 22.95 1.76
C THR A 612 7.72 24.03 2.26
N ASP A 613 8.50 23.74 3.30
CA ASP A 613 9.64 24.56 3.74
C ASP A 613 10.88 24.39 2.82
N GLY A 614 10.83 23.44 1.88
CA GLY A 614 11.96 23.05 1.04
C GLY A 614 12.89 22.03 1.71
N SER A 615 13.88 21.54 0.97
CA SER A 615 14.85 20.56 1.49
C SER A 615 16.29 21.03 1.30
N SER A 616 17.12 20.83 2.32
CA SER A 616 18.55 21.13 2.28
C SER A 616 19.34 20.00 1.60
N PRO A 617 20.42 20.29 0.83
CA PRO A 617 21.34 19.25 0.34
C PRO A 617 22.13 18.56 1.47
N GLY A 618 22.10 19.12 2.69
CA GLY A 618 22.65 18.50 3.89
C GLY A 618 24.18 18.48 3.96
N ASP A 619 24.84 19.50 3.41
CA ASP A 619 26.30 19.58 3.30
C ASP A 619 26.94 20.83 3.96
N ASP A 620 26.14 21.70 4.61
CA ASP A 620 26.60 22.84 5.41
C ASP A 620 26.63 22.49 6.91
N TYR A 621 27.84 22.26 7.44
CA TYR A 621 28.06 21.90 8.84
C TYR A 621 28.39 23.11 9.73
N GLU A 622 28.70 24.27 9.14
CA GLU A 622 29.01 25.48 9.92
C GLU A 622 27.73 26.19 10.36
N LYS A 623 26.63 26.02 9.62
CA LYS A 623 25.34 26.64 9.88
C LYS A 623 24.21 25.60 9.96
N PRO A 624 24.15 24.80 11.04
CA PRO A 624 23.04 23.89 11.28
C PRO A 624 21.68 24.58 11.15
N LEU A 625 20.82 24.08 10.27
CA LEU A 625 19.44 24.52 10.16
C LEU A 625 18.66 24.13 11.42
N SER A 626 17.64 24.90 11.78
CA SER A 626 16.74 24.59 12.89
C SER A 626 15.30 24.70 12.42
N SER A 627 14.49 23.67 12.67
CA SER A 627 13.10 23.63 12.21
C SER A 627 12.22 24.67 12.88
N ARG A 628 12.61 25.22 14.05
CA ARG A 628 11.90 26.33 14.73
C ARG A 628 11.61 27.54 13.85
N PHE A 629 12.41 27.76 12.80
CA PHE A 629 12.21 28.87 11.86
C PHE A 629 11.29 28.55 10.70
N GLY A 630 11.08 27.27 10.38
CA GLY A 630 10.28 26.79 9.26
C GLY A 630 8.89 26.29 9.65
N ILE A 631 8.62 26.02 10.94
CA ILE A 631 7.32 25.52 11.40
C ILE A 631 6.20 26.51 11.07
N LYS A 632 5.29 26.08 10.21
CA LYS A 632 4.00 26.68 9.90
C LYS A 632 2.95 26.00 10.77
N PHE A 633 2.17 26.82 11.45
CA PHE A 633 1.05 26.38 12.29
C PHE A 633 -0.27 26.47 11.50
N ASP A 634 -1.35 25.93 12.06
CA ASP A 634 -2.71 26.03 11.49
C ASP A 634 -2.90 25.31 10.12
N GLY A 635 -2.12 24.25 9.89
CA GLY A 635 -2.29 23.34 8.74
C GLY A 635 -3.25 22.18 9.05
N ILE A 636 -3.86 21.59 8.02
CA ILE A 636 -4.85 20.51 8.18
C ILE A 636 -4.21 19.28 8.83
N HIS A 637 -2.95 18.96 8.50
CA HIS A 637 -2.24 17.84 9.13
C HIS A 637 -2.00 18.07 10.62
N LEU A 638 -1.63 19.29 11.02
CA LEU A 638 -1.47 19.64 12.43
C LEU A 638 -2.79 19.60 13.18
N GLU A 639 -3.86 20.13 12.58
CA GLU A 639 -5.20 20.15 13.14
C GLU A 639 -5.74 18.74 13.37
N ARG A 640 -5.71 17.87 12.35
CA ARG A 640 -6.22 16.50 12.48
C ARG A 640 -5.37 15.65 13.44
N THR A 641 -4.05 15.83 13.42
CA THR A 641 -3.14 15.20 14.39
C THR A 641 -3.43 15.67 15.82
N HIS A 642 -3.64 16.98 16.04
CA HIS A 642 -4.03 17.51 17.34
C HIS A 642 -5.34 16.88 17.84
N ARG A 643 -6.37 16.84 17.00
CA ARG A 643 -7.68 16.27 17.34
C ARG A 643 -7.67 14.77 17.65
N SER A 644 -6.63 14.04 17.25
CA SER A 644 -6.42 12.63 17.64
C SER A 644 -5.82 12.45 19.05
N GLY A 645 -5.42 13.54 19.69
CA GLY A 645 -4.82 13.57 21.03
C GLY A 645 -3.29 13.64 21.06
N VAL A 646 -2.65 13.82 19.90
CA VAL A 646 -1.22 14.16 19.81
C VAL A 646 -1.07 15.66 20.04
N THR A 647 -0.67 16.07 21.24
CA THR A 647 -0.58 17.49 21.62
C THR A 647 0.81 18.09 21.39
N ARG A 648 1.83 17.25 21.23
CA ARG A 648 3.22 17.68 21.07
C ARG A 648 3.92 16.92 19.97
N LEU A 649 4.63 17.66 19.11
CA LEU A 649 5.38 17.10 18.00
C LEU A 649 6.87 17.44 18.14
N VAL A 650 7.71 16.62 17.52
CA VAL A 650 9.12 16.91 17.26
C VAL A 650 9.39 16.71 15.78
N THR A 651 9.84 17.77 15.10
CA THR A 651 10.12 17.72 13.66
C THR A 651 11.53 18.22 13.38
N ALA A 652 12.29 17.48 12.56
CA ALA A 652 13.61 17.87 12.07
C ALA A 652 13.52 18.62 10.73
N PRO A 653 14.51 19.45 10.37
CA PRO A 653 14.57 20.03 9.03
C PRO A 653 14.62 18.94 7.95
N LEU A 654 14.04 19.24 6.79
CA LEU A 654 14.05 18.34 5.64
C LEU A 654 15.40 18.38 4.92
N THR A 655 15.87 17.23 4.47
CA THR A 655 17.10 17.12 3.68
C THR A 655 17.01 16.02 2.63
N THR A 656 17.83 16.15 1.60
CA THR A 656 18.11 15.11 0.60
C THR A 656 19.53 14.53 0.76
N GLY A 657 20.17 14.75 1.90
CA GLY A 657 21.57 14.36 2.13
C GLY A 657 21.88 13.97 3.57
N PHE A 658 23.16 14.06 3.94
CA PHE A 658 23.68 13.50 5.20
C PHE A 658 23.21 14.26 6.44
N PHE A 659 23.19 15.59 6.43
CA PHE A 659 22.89 16.40 7.61
C PHE A 659 21.55 17.13 7.50
N HIS A 660 20.63 16.87 8.42
CA HIS A 660 19.34 17.57 8.46
C HIS A 660 19.47 18.93 9.15
N GLY A 661 20.02 18.92 10.37
CA GLY A 661 20.02 20.06 11.28
C GLY A 661 19.45 19.70 12.65
N ILE A 662 18.84 20.68 13.30
CA ILE A 662 18.34 20.65 14.68
C ILE A 662 16.82 20.58 14.66
N SER A 663 16.25 19.55 15.29
CA SER A 663 14.80 19.42 15.48
C SER A 663 14.30 20.29 16.62
N THR A 664 13.01 20.62 16.56
CA THR A 664 12.32 21.49 17.49
C THR A 664 11.04 20.80 17.96
N SER A 665 10.71 20.97 19.24
CA SER A 665 9.46 20.48 19.81
C SER A 665 8.44 21.62 19.89
N PHE A 666 7.24 21.37 19.41
CA PHE A 666 6.17 22.36 19.33
C PHE A 666 4.80 21.73 19.60
N ARG A 667 3.82 22.57 19.91
CA ARG A 667 2.44 22.13 20.15
C ARG A 667 1.68 22.02 18.84
N SER A 668 1.02 20.89 18.63
CA SER A 668 0.24 20.63 17.40
C SER A 668 -1.01 21.52 17.30
N GLY A 669 -1.62 21.89 18.43
CA GLY A 669 -2.81 22.75 18.48
C GLY A 669 -2.53 24.26 18.48
N ALA A 670 -1.27 24.68 18.37
CA ALA A 670 -0.95 26.11 18.26
C ALA A 670 -1.34 26.64 16.87
N ARG A 671 -1.81 27.89 16.82
CA ARG A 671 -2.20 28.61 15.59
C ARG A 671 -1.12 29.53 15.08
N SER A 672 -0.20 29.94 15.96
CA SER A 672 0.92 30.79 15.60
C SER A 672 2.13 30.52 16.48
N ILE A 673 3.31 30.85 15.98
CA ILE A 673 4.55 30.92 16.78
C ILE A 673 4.44 31.88 17.96
N LEU A 674 3.49 32.83 17.90
CA LEU A 674 3.24 33.81 18.96
C LEU A 674 2.39 33.25 20.11
N ASP A 675 1.77 32.08 19.94
CA ASP A 675 0.96 31.48 20.98
C ASP A 675 1.87 31.04 22.15
N GLU A 676 1.33 31.12 23.37
CA GLU A 676 2.07 30.69 24.55
C GLU A 676 2.44 29.21 24.42
N GLY A 677 3.72 28.91 24.66
CA GLY A 677 4.24 27.54 24.55
C GLY A 677 4.20 26.92 23.14
N ALA A 678 3.96 27.71 22.07
CA ALA A 678 3.93 27.20 20.70
C ALA A 678 5.17 26.37 20.37
N ILE A 679 6.36 26.91 20.68
CA ILE A 679 7.60 26.14 20.77
C ILE A 679 7.81 25.72 22.22
N ALA A 680 7.87 24.41 22.43
CA ALA A 680 8.06 23.83 23.75
C ALA A 680 9.54 23.66 24.09
N VAL A 681 10.38 23.28 23.11
CA VAL A 681 11.85 23.20 23.22
C VAL A 681 12.48 23.56 21.87
N ASP A 682 13.37 24.55 21.86
CA ASP A 682 14.04 25.05 20.63
C ASP A 682 14.97 24.01 20.00
N ASP A 683 15.94 23.50 20.78
CA ASP A 683 16.98 22.58 20.35
C ASP A 683 16.74 21.18 20.94
N VAL A 684 16.03 20.32 20.22
CA VAL A 684 15.71 18.96 20.69
C VAL A 684 16.83 17.98 20.37
N ALA A 685 17.15 17.77 19.09
CA ALA A 685 18.17 16.80 18.67
C ALA A 685 18.87 17.21 17.38
N LEU A 686 20.11 16.74 17.18
CA LEU A 686 20.81 16.82 15.89
C LEU A 686 20.51 15.58 15.05
N HIS A 687 20.09 15.77 13.81
CA HIS A 687 19.67 14.69 12.91
C HIS A 687 20.63 14.47 11.74
N PHE A 688 20.97 13.20 11.48
CA PHE A 688 21.83 12.75 10.38
C PHE A 688 21.23 11.54 9.69
N THR A 689 21.38 11.42 8.37
CA THR A 689 21.05 10.21 7.60
C THR A 689 22.33 9.50 7.17
N ILE A 690 22.48 8.24 7.54
CA ILE A 690 23.62 7.39 7.15
C ILE A 690 23.10 6.15 6.42
N GLY A 691 23.50 6.01 5.16
CA GLY A 691 22.97 5.02 4.24
C GLY A 691 22.93 5.53 2.80
N HIS A 692 22.15 4.87 1.95
CA HIS A 692 21.94 5.27 0.56
C HIS A 692 21.45 6.73 0.45
N ASP A 693 20.41 7.09 1.18
CA ASP A 693 19.73 8.39 1.08
C ASP A 693 20.56 9.56 1.63
N GLY A 694 21.56 9.28 2.46
CA GLY A 694 22.46 10.31 2.98
C GLY A 694 23.60 10.69 2.02
N LYS A 695 23.72 10.02 0.86
CA LYS A 695 24.86 10.22 -0.04
C LYS A 695 24.71 11.55 -0.78
N GLY A 696 25.74 12.38 -0.67
CA GLY A 696 25.79 13.69 -1.33
C GLY A 696 27.18 14.04 -1.85
N PRO A 697 27.35 15.22 -2.46
CA PRO A 697 28.63 15.66 -3.00
C PRO A 697 29.79 15.65 -1.98
N ARG A 698 29.52 16.01 -0.71
CA ARG A 698 30.53 16.00 0.37
C ARG A 698 30.65 14.66 1.09
N THR A 699 29.58 13.86 1.08
CA THR A 699 29.51 12.56 1.75
C THR A 699 29.08 11.46 0.75
N PRO A 700 29.88 11.17 -0.30
CA PRO A 700 29.46 10.27 -1.38
C PRO A 700 29.41 8.79 -0.99
N SER A 701 29.88 8.43 0.22
CA SER A 701 29.92 7.05 0.70
C SER A 701 29.53 6.98 2.18
N ILE A 702 29.11 5.79 2.62
CA ILE A 702 28.84 5.53 4.04
C ILE A 702 30.10 5.79 4.88
N THR A 703 31.28 5.47 4.35
CA THR A 703 32.56 5.78 5.00
C THR A 703 32.72 7.28 5.25
N SER A 704 32.49 8.13 4.23
CA SER A 704 32.62 9.57 4.44
C SER A 704 31.53 10.14 5.35
N GLN A 705 30.30 9.62 5.32
CA GLN A 705 29.25 9.98 6.27
C GLN A 705 29.68 9.71 7.73
N ILE A 706 30.13 8.48 8.03
CA ILE A 706 30.55 8.09 9.37
C ILE A 706 31.79 8.89 9.82
N SER A 707 32.79 9.06 8.94
CA SER A 707 33.98 9.85 9.25
C SER A 707 33.62 11.31 9.55
N THR A 708 32.73 11.92 8.76
CA THR A 708 32.27 13.29 9.01
C THR A 708 31.51 13.41 10.33
N LEU A 709 30.60 12.47 10.66
CA LEU A 709 29.92 12.49 11.96
C LEU A 709 30.92 12.40 13.13
N HIS A 710 31.89 11.50 13.02
CA HIS A 710 32.95 11.34 14.02
C HIS A 710 33.75 12.64 14.20
N GLU A 711 34.17 13.28 13.10
CA GLU A 711 34.87 14.56 13.15
C GLU A 711 34.04 15.65 13.84
N LEU A 712 32.75 15.80 13.48
CA LEU A 712 31.86 16.78 14.09
C LEU A 712 31.74 16.60 15.61
N LEU A 713 31.69 15.35 16.09
CA LEU A 713 31.56 15.02 17.51
C LEU A 713 32.90 14.95 18.27
N THR A 714 34.05 15.08 17.59
CA THR A 714 35.38 15.01 18.22
C THR A 714 36.16 16.30 18.05
N THR A 715 36.59 16.62 16.83
CA THR A 715 37.49 17.74 16.49
C THR A 715 36.71 18.97 16.01
N GLY A 716 35.59 18.78 15.32
CA GLY A 716 34.70 19.79 14.73
C GLY A 716 33.78 20.51 15.71
N LYS A 717 33.92 20.27 17.03
CA LYS A 717 33.06 20.88 18.07
C LYS A 717 33.05 22.42 18.08
N HIS A 718 34.06 23.04 17.46
CA HIS A 718 34.22 24.48 17.37
C HIS A 718 33.42 25.11 16.21
N LEU A 719 32.92 24.31 15.26
CA LEU A 719 32.16 24.80 14.11
C LEU A 719 30.82 25.41 14.52
N HIS A 720 30.15 24.79 15.50
CA HIS A 720 28.91 25.30 16.08
C HIS A 720 28.73 24.78 17.52
N PRO A 721 28.22 25.59 18.47
CA PRO A 721 28.07 25.18 19.87
C PRO A 721 27.26 23.89 20.09
N ILE A 722 26.34 23.59 19.16
CA ILE A 722 25.48 22.39 19.24
C ILE A 722 26.29 21.09 19.22
N TYR A 723 27.39 21.02 18.47
CA TYR A 723 28.23 19.82 18.38
C TYR A 723 28.95 19.54 19.70
N ALA A 724 29.39 20.58 20.40
CA ALA A 724 29.98 20.45 21.73
C ALA A 724 28.97 19.93 22.76
N ARG A 725 27.71 20.40 22.70
CA ARG A 725 26.60 19.91 23.54
C ARG A 725 26.26 18.46 23.22
N ALA A 726 26.17 18.12 21.93
CA ALA A 726 25.89 16.78 21.45
C ALA A 726 26.96 15.76 21.86
N ALA A 727 28.25 16.13 21.74
CA ALA A 727 29.36 15.28 22.17
C ALA A 727 29.41 15.03 23.68
N LYS A 728 28.82 15.92 24.50
CA LYS A 728 28.64 15.70 25.95
C LYS A 728 27.36 14.91 26.28
N GLY A 729 26.58 14.56 25.26
CA GLY A 729 25.27 13.95 25.39
C GLY A 729 24.18 14.90 25.89
N GLU A 730 24.41 16.22 25.97
CA GLU A 730 23.39 17.20 26.39
C GLU A 730 22.26 17.34 25.34
N VAL A 731 22.62 17.17 24.06
CA VAL A 731 21.67 17.14 22.93
C VAL A 731 21.78 15.77 22.26
N PRO A 732 20.68 15.00 22.14
CA PRO A 732 20.65 13.76 21.39
C PRO A 732 21.19 13.91 19.95
N VAL A 733 21.93 12.89 19.50
CA VAL A 733 22.33 12.72 18.09
C VAL A 733 21.47 11.60 17.52
N VAL A 734 20.50 11.96 16.70
CA VAL A 734 19.59 11.04 16.03
C VAL A 734 20.17 10.66 14.68
N VAL A 735 20.39 9.37 14.47
CA VAL A 735 20.94 8.80 13.24
C VAL A 735 19.86 7.97 12.57
N HIS A 736 19.40 8.43 11.41
CA HIS A 736 18.48 7.72 10.52
C HIS A 736 19.25 6.65 9.76
N THR A 737 18.98 5.38 10.08
CA THR A 737 19.59 4.24 9.39
C THR A 737 18.82 2.96 9.66
N ASN A 738 18.85 2.04 8.70
CA ASN A 738 18.24 0.72 8.82
C ASN A 738 19.27 -0.40 8.94
N ASN A 739 20.52 -0.16 8.53
CA ASN A 739 21.52 -1.21 8.34
C ASN A 739 22.24 -1.58 9.64
N LYS A 740 22.34 -2.87 9.94
CA LYS A 740 22.95 -3.36 11.20
C LYS A 740 24.40 -2.92 11.40
N ASP A 741 25.18 -2.84 10.33
CA ASP A 741 26.61 -2.54 10.42
C ASP A 741 26.82 -1.05 10.67
N VAL A 742 25.98 -0.18 10.11
CA VAL A 742 25.95 1.25 10.46
C VAL A 742 25.54 1.43 11.92
N ILE A 743 24.52 0.72 12.39
CA ILE A 743 24.09 0.76 13.80
C ILE A 743 25.24 0.34 14.73
N ALA A 744 25.98 -0.71 14.40
CA ALA A 744 27.15 -1.14 15.17
C ALA A 744 28.25 -0.06 15.23
N HIS A 745 28.49 0.68 14.14
CA HIS A 745 29.41 1.82 14.16
C HIS A 745 28.91 2.96 15.05
N MET A 746 27.60 3.19 15.11
CA MET A 746 27.01 4.20 15.99
C MET A 746 27.17 3.83 17.48
N ILE A 747 27.08 2.54 17.82
CA ILE A 747 27.40 2.03 19.16
C ILE A 747 28.87 2.26 19.49
N ALA A 748 29.79 2.00 18.54
CA ALA A 748 31.22 2.26 18.74
C ALA A 748 31.50 3.77 18.94
N LEU A 749 30.87 4.63 18.13
CA LEU A 749 30.99 6.08 18.24
C LEU A 749 30.47 6.62 19.58
N LYS A 750 29.35 6.08 20.09
CA LYS A 750 28.85 6.39 21.44
C LYS A 750 29.92 6.09 22.50
N ARG A 751 30.53 4.90 22.44
CA ARG A 751 31.55 4.47 23.42
C ARG A 751 32.79 5.36 23.40
N GLU A 752 33.17 5.87 22.22
CA GLU A 752 34.33 6.76 22.07
C GLU A 752 34.04 8.19 22.53
N THR A 753 32.88 8.73 22.17
CA THR A 753 32.58 10.17 22.36
C THR A 753 31.82 10.49 23.63
N GLY A 754 31.05 9.54 24.17
CA GLY A 754 30.07 9.77 25.23
C GLY A 754 28.77 10.43 24.76
N ALA A 755 28.59 10.63 23.44
CA ALA A 755 27.38 11.22 22.88
C ALA A 755 26.13 10.38 23.16
N HIS A 756 24.99 11.04 23.32
CA HIS A 756 23.70 10.37 23.46
C HIS A 756 23.15 10.03 22.06
N ILE A 757 23.56 8.88 21.53
CA ILE A 757 23.16 8.41 20.21
C ILE A 757 21.78 7.75 20.27
N VAL A 758 20.91 8.09 19.32
CA VAL A 758 19.57 7.51 19.11
C VAL A 758 19.50 7.00 17.68
N ILE A 759 19.00 5.79 17.47
CA ILE A 759 18.74 5.26 16.12
C ILE A 759 17.29 5.59 15.74
N MET A 760 17.08 6.19 14.58
CA MET A 760 15.75 6.34 13.97
C MET A 760 15.63 5.36 12.78
N GLY A 761 14.52 4.65 12.70
CA GLY A 761 14.30 3.55 11.76
C GLY A 761 14.71 2.23 12.38
N GLY A 762 15.87 1.70 11.98
CA GLY A 762 16.45 0.50 12.58
C GLY A 762 15.80 -0.80 12.11
N ALA A 763 15.45 -0.94 10.83
CA ALA A 763 14.85 -2.17 10.30
C ALA A 763 15.67 -3.45 10.62
N GLU A 764 17.01 -3.37 10.60
CA GLU A 764 17.92 -4.46 10.99
C GLU A 764 18.45 -4.36 12.43
N ALA A 765 17.93 -3.45 13.25
CA ALA A 765 18.40 -3.24 14.63
C ALA A 765 18.26 -4.50 15.49
N HIS A 766 17.26 -5.34 15.21
CA HIS A 766 17.05 -6.63 15.88
C HIS A 766 18.26 -7.58 15.77
N LEU A 767 19.11 -7.43 14.73
CA LEU A 767 20.33 -8.23 14.55
C LEU A 767 21.48 -7.82 15.48
N VAL A 768 21.36 -6.67 16.16
CA VAL A 768 22.34 -6.11 17.10
C VAL A 768 21.66 -5.66 18.41
N ALA A 769 20.53 -6.28 18.74
CA ALA A 769 19.68 -5.88 19.87
C ALA A 769 20.41 -5.96 21.22
N SER A 770 21.20 -7.02 21.44
CA SER A 770 22.00 -7.19 22.66
C SER A 770 23.04 -6.08 22.85
N GLU A 771 23.66 -5.65 21.76
CA GLU A 771 24.68 -4.61 21.74
C GLU A 771 24.06 -3.24 21.96
N LEU A 772 22.89 -2.98 21.36
CA LEU A 772 22.09 -1.78 21.59
C LEU A 772 21.70 -1.65 23.07
N ALA A 773 21.15 -2.73 23.66
CA ALA A 773 20.74 -2.75 25.06
C ALA A 773 21.94 -2.55 26.00
N SER A 774 23.04 -3.28 25.76
CA SER A 774 24.25 -3.16 26.57
C SER A 774 24.91 -1.79 26.47
N ALA A 775 24.73 -1.09 25.34
CA ALA A 775 25.25 0.25 25.12
C ALA A 775 24.24 1.36 25.48
N ASP A 776 23.04 1.02 25.95
CA ASP A 776 21.94 1.96 26.24
C ASP A 776 21.62 2.87 25.04
N VAL A 777 21.60 2.31 23.83
CA VAL A 777 21.26 3.04 22.59
C VAL A 777 19.79 2.78 22.27
N PRO A 778 18.91 3.79 22.45
CA PRO A 778 17.49 3.62 22.15
C PRO A 778 17.22 3.65 20.64
N VAL A 779 16.07 3.09 20.27
CA VAL A 779 15.59 3.02 18.88
C VAL A 779 14.20 3.64 18.78
N ILE A 780 14.03 4.61 17.87
CA ILE A 780 12.73 5.14 17.48
C ILE A 780 12.39 4.53 16.11
N THR A 781 11.28 3.80 16.00
CA THR A 781 10.96 2.95 14.83
C THR A 781 9.55 3.19 14.32
N ALA A 782 9.27 2.83 13.07
CA ALA A 782 7.93 2.91 12.46
C ALA A 782 7.37 1.49 12.29
N PRO A 783 6.61 0.96 13.27
CA PRO A 783 6.20 -0.45 13.26
C PRO A 783 5.15 -0.77 12.19
N PHE A 784 4.27 0.19 11.87
CA PHE A 784 3.15 0.03 10.92
C PHE A 784 3.58 -0.16 9.46
N TRP A 785 4.71 0.42 9.09
CA TRP A 785 5.36 0.20 7.80
C TRP A 785 6.22 -1.07 7.79
N GLY A 786 5.90 -2.01 8.68
CA GLY A 786 6.66 -3.22 9.03
C GLY A 786 7.38 -3.83 7.85
N CYS A 787 8.67 -4.06 8.01
CA CYS A 787 9.58 -4.76 7.09
C CYS A 787 9.14 -4.87 5.63
N GLU A 788 9.04 -3.73 4.97
CA GLU A 788 9.17 -3.64 3.54
C GLU A 788 10.46 -2.88 3.27
N PRO A 789 11.56 -3.58 2.98
CA PRO A 789 12.80 -2.92 2.66
C PRO A 789 12.64 -2.27 1.29
N LEU A 790 11.92 -1.14 1.20
CA LEU A 790 11.85 -0.32 -0.01
C LEU A 790 13.27 -0.07 -0.54
N PHE A 791 14.24 0.05 0.38
CA PHE A 791 15.66 0.14 0.07
C PHE A 791 16.44 -1.05 0.60
N PHE A 792 17.54 -1.34 -0.10
CA PHE A 792 18.46 -2.44 0.21
C PHE A 792 19.05 -2.40 1.63
N ASP A 793 19.15 -1.20 2.23
CA ASP A 793 19.74 -0.97 3.55
C ASP A 793 18.97 -1.64 4.71
N GLY A 794 17.72 -2.06 4.48
CA GLY A 794 16.87 -2.74 5.47
C GLY A 794 16.50 -4.18 5.13
N ARG A 795 17.15 -4.80 4.14
CA ARG A 795 16.69 -6.06 3.51
C ARG A 795 16.50 -7.26 4.44
N HIS A 796 17.11 -7.26 5.63
CA HIS A 796 16.95 -8.35 6.61
C HIS A 796 15.94 -8.03 7.72
N CYS A 797 15.07 -7.04 7.54
CA CYS A 797 14.02 -6.73 8.50
C CYS A 797 13.13 -7.96 8.80
N LEU A 798 12.37 -7.91 9.89
CA LEU A 798 11.42 -8.97 10.25
C LEU A 798 10.01 -8.63 9.75
N PRO A 799 9.40 -9.41 8.85
CA PRO A 799 8.04 -9.19 8.30
C PRO A 799 6.93 -9.25 9.36
N GLY A 800 7.24 -9.79 10.54
CA GLY A 800 6.29 -9.93 11.62
C GLY A 800 5.39 -11.16 11.47
N PRO A 801 4.47 -11.34 12.43
CA PRO A 801 3.55 -12.46 12.42
C PRO A 801 2.68 -12.46 11.15
N PRO A 802 2.35 -13.65 10.60
CA PRO A 802 2.76 -14.98 11.06
C PRO A 802 4.10 -15.49 10.50
N LEU A 803 4.80 -14.72 9.64
CA LEU A 803 6.06 -15.18 9.04
C LEU A 803 7.21 -15.24 10.06
N THR A 804 7.20 -14.33 11.04
CA THR A 804 8.10 -14.34 12.19
C THR A 804 7.28 -14.11 13.46
N ASP A 805 7.58 -14.83 14.56
CA ASP A 805 6.78 -14.75 15.81
C ASP A 805 6.79 -13.37 16.48
N ARG A 806 7.73 -12.52 16.09
CA ARG A 806 7.93 -11.17 16.61
C ARG A 806 8.18 -10.19 15.47
N LEU A 807 7.74 -8.95 15.69
CA LEU A 807 8.20 -7.79 14.92
C LEU A 807 9.60 -7.38 15.38
N GLY A 808 10.37 -6.71 14.50
CA GLY A 808 11.69 -6.16 14.84
C GLY A 808 11.71 -5.37 16.16
N PRO A 809 10.77 -4.42 16.38
CA PRO A 809 10.68 -3.68 17.63
C PRO A 809 10.36 -4.54 18.86
N GLN A 810 9.62 -5.64 18.71
CA GLN A 810 9.37 -6.57 19.83
C GLN A 810 10.64 -7.32 20.23
N VAL A 811 11.47 -7.74 19.27
CA VAL A 811 12.77 -8.34 19.55
C VAL A 811 13.69 -7.38 20.31
N LEU A 812 13.63 -6.09 19.97
CA LEU A 812 14.38 -5.03 20.68
C LEU A 812 13.90 -4.90 22.13
N MET A 813 12.58 -4.85 22.36
CA MET A 813 12.01 -4.79 23.71
C MET A 813 12.37 -6.02 24.56
N ASP A 814 12.24 -7.22 23.97
CA ASP A 814 12.60 -8.48 24.63
C ASP A 814 14.09 -8.52 25.02
N SER A 815 14.94 -7.80 24.29
CA SER A 815 16.38 -7.65 24.56
C SER A 815 16.72 -6.53 25.55
N GLY A 816 15.71 -5.77 26.03
CA GLY A 816 15.89 -4.66 26.97
C GLY A 816 16.29 -3.33 26.31
N VAL A 817 16.12 -3.17 24.99
CA VAL A 817 16.33 -1.90 24.31
C VAL A 817 15.13 -0.98 24.56
N THR A 818 15.38 0.25 25.03
CA THR A 818 14.33 1.28 25.11
C THR A 818 13.90 1.67 23.71
N ILE A 819 12.63 1.49 23.39
CA ILE A 819 12.08 1.86 22.09
C ILE A 819 10.95 2.87 22.19
N ALA A 820 10.77 3.65 21.13
CA ALA A 820 9.59 4.45 20.90
C ALA A 820 9.13 4.26 19.45
N ILE A 821 7.90 4.66 19.17
CA ILE A 821 7.41 4.67 17.79
C ILE A 821 7.45 6.08 17.21
N SER A 822 7.79 6.20 15.94
CA SER A 822 7.57 7.40 15.15
C SER A 822 6.74 7.06 13.95
N ASN A 823 5.95 8.03 13.52
CA ASN A 823 5.35 7.96 12.22
C ASN A 823 6.24 8.77 11.27
N TRP A 824 7.10 8.02 10.56
CA TRP A 824 8.11 8.56 9.65
C TRP A 824 7.70 8.34 8.19
N ASP A 825 6.41 8.56 7.89
CA ASP A 825 5.87 8.49 6.55
C ASP A 825 6.28 9.71 5.69
N ASP A 826 6.09 9.58 4.38
CA ASP A 826 6.19 10.69 3.43
C ASP A 826 4.83 11.33 3.13
N THR A 827 3.71 10.74 3.56
CA THR A 827 2.36 11.17 3.21
C THR A 827 1.70 12.08 4.24
N ASN A 828 2.32 12.24 5.42
CA ASN A 828 2.00 13.22 6.45
C ASN A 828 0.66 13.04 7.19
N ASN A 829 -0.10 12.01 6.86
CA ASN A 829 -1.45 11.77 7.35
C ASN A 829 -1.49 10.73 8.49
N HIS A 830 -0.50 9.84 8.61
CA HIS A 830 -0.61 8.71 9.53
C HIS A 830 -0.18 9.03 10.98
N VAL A 831 0.41 10.20 11.26
CA VAL A 831 0.81 10.60 12.63
C VAL A 831 -0.38 10.55 13.60
N ARG A 832 -1.59 10.89 13.13
CA ARG A 832 -2.82 10.82 13.93
C ARG A 832 -3.23 9.40 14.35
N ASN A 833 -2.67 8.37 13.69
CA ASN A 833 -2.93 6.96 13.96
C ASN A 833 -1.93 6.36 14.98
N SER A 834 -1.01 7.16 15.52
CA SER A 834 0.07 6.70 16.41
C SER A 834 -0.42 5.90 17.62
N ALA A 835 -1.60 6.21 18.17
CA ALA A 835 -2.17 5.45 19.27
C ALA A 835 -2.50 4.01 18.85
N TRP A 836 -3.11 3.80 17.68
CA TRP A 836 -3.41 2.46 17.17
C TRP A 836 -2.13 1.67 16.86
N GLU A 837 -1.12 2.33 16.29
CA GLU A 837 0.18 1.69 16.04
C GLU A 837 0.86 1.24 17.33
N ALA A 838 0.77 2.05 18.39
CA ALA A 838 1.28 1.69 19.71
C ALA A 838 0.49 0.54 20.34
N GLY A 839 -0.84 0.57 20.22
CA GLY A 839 -1.73 -0.51 20.67
C GLY A 839 -1.43 -1.83 19.99
N TRP A 840 -1.23 -1.80 18.67
CA TRP A 840 -0.83 -2.96 17.90
C TRP A 840 0.48 -3.55 18.40
N LEU A 841 1.52 -2.73 18.54
CA LEU A 841 2.85 -3.20 18.91
C LEU A 841 2.89 -3.74 20.36
N ALA A 842 2.18 -3.08 21.27
CA ALA A 842 2.10 -3.47 22.68
C ALA A 842 1.22 -4.70 22.92
N GLY A 843 0.24 -4.92 22.04
CA GLY A 843 -0.82 -5.90 22.23
C GLY A 843 -1.92 -5.40 23.18
N PRO A 844 -3.07 -6.10 23.19
CA PRO A 844 -4.31 -5.62 23.80
C PRO A 844 -4.28 -5.56 25.33
N ASP A 845 -3.41 -6.33 25.97
CA ASP A 845 -3.31 -6.40 27.43
C ASP A 845 -2.31 -5.40 28.02
N ASN A 846 -1.52 -4.69 27.21
CA ASN A 846 -0.39 -3.89 27.68
C ASN A 846 -0.50 -2.39 27.34
N ARG A 847 -1.57 -1.75 27.80
CA ARG A 847 -1.81 -0.31 27.63
C ARG A 847 -0.70 0.59 28.16
N SER A 848 -0.03 0.17 29.25
CA SER A 848 1.10 0.93 29.78
C SER A 848 2.27 0.94 28.81
N LEU A 849 2.56 -0.18 28.14
CA LEU A 849 3.57 -0.22 27.10
C LEU A 849 3.13 0.60 25.88
N ALA A 850 1.87 0.53 25.47
CA ALA A 850 1.36 1.35 24.37
C ALA A 850 1.59 2.85 24.65
N LEU A 851 1.25 3.33 25.85
CA LEU A 851 1.54 4.70 26.26
C LEU A 851 3.05 4.99 26.40
N ASP A 852 3.86 4.02 26.80
CA ASP A 852 5.30 4.22 26.86
C ASP A 852 5.89 4.43 25.46
N LEU A 853 5.38 3.70 24.45
CA LEU A 853 5.80 3.81 23.05
C LEU A 853 5.46 5.17 22.40
N VAL A 854 4.32 5.77 22.78
CA VAL A 854 3.88 7.10 22.34
C VAL A 854 3.81 8.07 23.51
N SER A 855 4.73 9.04 23.58
CA SER A 855 4.97 9.95 24.70
C SER A 855 6.15 9.55 25.57
N LYS A 856 5.98 8.69 26.59
CA LYS A 856 6.98 8.62 27.68
C LYS A 856 8.39 8.28 27.20
N ASN A 857 8.55 7.24 26.37
CA ASN A 857 9.87 6.86 25.86
C ASN A 857 10.41 7.91 24.89
N ILE A 858 9.57 8.58 24.10
CA ILE A 858 10.01 9.68 23.22
C ILE A 858 10.59 10.82 24.05
N GLU A 859 9.88 11.21 25.11
CA GLU A 859 10.32 12.27 26.02
C GLU A 859 11.62 11.88 26.73
N ASP A 860 11.79 10.63 27.16
CA ASP A 860 13.03 10.16 27.79
C ASP A 860 14.20 10.08 26.80
N ILE A 861 13.97 9.48 25.63
CA ILE A 861 14.98 9.31 24.57
C ILE A 861 15.49 10.67 24.09
N LEU A 862 14.58 11.64 23.91
CA LEU A 862 14.91 12.99 23.42
C LEU A 862 15.15 14.00 24.55
N ARG A 863 15.10 13.57 25.82
CA ARG A 863 15.31 14.39 27.02
C ARG A 863 14.37 15.61 27.12
N LEU A 864 13.12 15.42 26.71
CA LEU A 864 12.06 16.43 26.80
C LEU A 864 11.44 16.44 28.21
N PRO A 865 10.93 17.59 28.68
CA PRO A 865 10.10 17.62 29.88
C PRO A 865 8.78 16.88 29.63
N ARG A 866 8.28 16.18 30.66
CA ARG A 866 6.97 15.52 30.62
C ARG A 866 5.86 16.51 30.24
N THR A 867 4.98 16.09 29.33
CA THR A 867 3.77 16.86 29.05
C THR A 867 2.90 17.02 30.30
N ARG A 868 2.17 18.14 30.34
CA ARG A 868 1.12 18.40 31.34
C ARG A 868 -0.27 18.36 30.74
N ASP A 869 -0.34 18.16 29.43
CA ASP A 869 -1.58 18.05 28.70
C ASP A 869 -2.26 16.74 29.07
N VAL A 870 -3.58 16.75 29.07
CA VAL A 870 -4.42 15.60 29.36
C VAL A 870 -5.40 15.44 28.23
N VAL A 871 -5.52 14.22 27.72
CA VAL A 871 -6.52 13.86 26.72
C VAL A 871 -7.40 12.77 27.31
N VAL A 872 -8.71 12.98 27.20
CA VAL A 872 -9.73 12.05 27.66
C VAL A 872 -10.39 11.46 26.44
N TYR A 873 -10.51 10.14 26.40
CA TYR A 873 -11.11 9.37 25.33
C TYR A 873 -12.38 8.67 25.81
N GLU A 874 -13.29 8.43 24.88
CA GLU A 874 -14.38 7.47 25.02
C GLU A 874 -14.02 6.21 24.22
N GLY A 875 -14.00 5.05 24.87
CA GLY A 875 -13.38 3.82 24.33
C GLY A 875 -11.87 3.76 24.55
N ASP A 876 -11.28 2.57 24.34
CA ASP A 876 -9.85 2.33 24.50
C ASP A 876 -9.04 3.01 23.37
N PRO A 877 -8.23 4.06 23.65
CA PRO A 877 -7.49 4.83 22.64
C PRO A 877 -6.50 4.01 21.82
N PHE A 878 -6.13 2.82 22.30
CA PHE A 878 -5.20 1.93 21.63
C PHE A 878 -5.91 0.87 20.75
N GLU A 879 -7.23 0.96 20.62
CA GLU A 879 -8.07 0.12 19.77
C GLU A 879 -8.94 0.95 18.81
N PHE A 880 -9.48 0.31 17.78
CA PHE A 880 -10.45 0.96 16.91
C PHE A 880 -11.75 1.27 17.65
N GLY A 881 -12.29 2.44 17.35
CA GLY A 881 -13.58 2.90 17.87
C GLY A 881 -13.46 4.02 18.90
N ALA A 882 -12.29 4.19 19.52
CA ALA A 882 -12.11 5.25 20.50
C ALA A 882 -12.16 6.66 19.88
N ARG A 883 -12.73 7.61 20.60
CA ARG A 883 -12.84 9.02 20.18
C ARG A 883 -12.30 9.93 21.27
N VAL A 884 -11.61 11.01 20.90
CA VAL A 884 -11.23 12.06 21.85
C VAL A 884 -12.49 12.75 22.35
N ALA A 885 -12.70 12.77 23.65
CA ALA A 885 -13.84 13.39 24.31
C ALA A 885 -13.51 14.77 24.87
N VAL A 886 -12.32 14.95 25.47
CA VAL A 886 -11.89 16.26 26.01
C VAL A 886 -10.37 16.38 25.85
N MET A 887 -9.91 17.52 25.32
CA MET A 887 -8.50 17.89 25.34
C MET A 887 -8.27 19.02 26.33
N PHE A 888 -7.33 18.83 27.23
CA PHE A 888 -7.00 19.78 28.28
C PHE A 888 -5.52 20.14 28.23
N GLU A 889 -5.22 21.37 27.85
CA GLU A 889 -3.86 21.86 27.62
C GLU A 889 -3.71 23.23 28.24
N GLU A 890 -2.52 23.54 28.75
CA GLU A 890 -2.22 24.83 29.41
C GLU A 890 -3.19 25.20 30.54
N GLY A 891 -3.74 24.18 31.22
CA GLY A 891 -4.68 24.40 32.30
C GLY A 891 -6.09 24.81 31.85
N ARG A 892 -6.44 24.60 30.58
CA ARG A 892 -7.79 24.86 30.05
C ARG A 892 -8.24 23.77 29.09
N VAL A 893 -9.56 23.58 29.02
CA VAL A 893 -10.19 22.79 27.96
C VAL A 893 -9.96 23.48 26.62
N GLN A 894 -9.31 22.80 25.67
CA GLN A 894 -9.08 23.31 24.31
C GLN A 894 -10.19 22.90 23.36
N SER A 895 -10.58 21.62 23.40
CA SER A 895 -11.62 21.06 22.55
C SER A 895 -12.50 20.07 23.33
N CYS A 896 -13.74 19.96 22.87
CA CYS A 896 -14.77 19.10 23.43
C CYS A 896 -15.30 18.23 22.30
N TYR A 897 -15.09 16.92 22.42
CA TYR A 897 -15.48 15.91 21.44
C TYR A 897 -15.06 16.26 19.99
N PRO A 898 -13.79 16.63 19.75
CA PRO A 898 -13.35 17.02 18.41
C PRO A 898 -13.51 15.83 17.46
N ASP A 899 -14.23 16.03 16.35
CA ASP A 899 -14.13 15.09 15.24
C ASP A 899 -12.83 15.40 14.50
N VAL A 900 -11.95 14.38 14.42
CA VAL A 900 -10.66 14.44 13.72
C VAL A 900 -10.83 14.97 12.30
N ASP A 901 -11.98 14.67 11.69
CA ASP A 901 -12.25 14.90 10.29
C ASP A 901 -13.43 15.84 10.05
N GLU A 902 -13.87 16.59 11.08
CA GLU A 902 -15.06 17.49 11.14
C GLU A 902 -15.92 17.42 9.87
N GLU A 903 -17.16 16.95 9.99
CA GLU A 903 -18.17 17.07 8.92
C GLU A 903 -18.30 18.55 8.51
N GLN A 904 -17.38 19.04 7.67
CA GLN A 904 -17.59 20.20 6.87
C GLN A 904 -18.73 19.75 6.00
N ASP A 905 -19.92 20.25 6.33
CA ASP A 905 -21.06 20.30 5.44
C ASP A 905 -20.51 20.83 4.11
N VAL A 906 -20.11 19.92 3.22
CA VAL A 906 -19.77 20.21 1.83
C VAL A 906 -21.11 20.52 1.18
N LYS A 907 -21.62 21.71 1.47
CA LYS A 907 -22.78 22.30 0.82
C LYS A 907 -22.35 23.22 -0.29
#